data_AF-A0A5C2D062-F1
#
_entry.id   AF-A0A5C2D062-F1
#
_cell.length_a   1.000
_cell.length_b   1.000
_cell.length_c   1.000
_cell.angle_alpha   90.00
_cell.angle_beta   90.00
_cell.angle_gamma   90.00
#
_symmetry.space_group_name_H-M   'P 1'
#
loop_
_entity.id
_entity.type
_entity.pdbx_description
1 polymer ?
#
loop_
_entity_poly.entity_id
_entity_poly.type
_entity_poly.pdbx_seq_one_letter_code
_entity_poly.pdbx_strand_id
1 'polypeptide(L)'
;MPEWFTPTLRHRFLGVSGTTKSSVHKRLIGRALNSWIGVNPGAKLATDHAKSWGGLVSYLGFPRLSFAGTFQSDVCTVNNIPPYYDNNMFEPRFQWRMSFPDYNGLWHPKGSNAIRLTDVRITSSSMPDGKLLTTRAEDPLIGCRVTDDDLRAHGKFVDLDPQNQMVSELWGLRMRLLDGEGNEVLRADYAPSPVDDVWLRARLPSGRSDPSGCYQSVLTGLQWGEVKSPALQAIRAATTGNMLSVKLVMDSVEDGVEHWPDNITYGRIIGSIGPYLAGEPKQFVAARRLRKSGDSPLNGAPCRVDAEASAVFVDLGNSIPMTARGGPPVDLGPLNLVALGQEPLVLAPLTGAEPAAYERSGHIAVAKLTREQLEIAQHTRLAIRKSTGETLLTENENATYLRCDKIVFRLHPGRPQANATTVVHATKFGRPAAGVDVFLGNGKEPPAFGFPKQVKTGPDGKALITLSGKDPGNPRKWVDGVSVECPYGFEASAKEPEGLIAVRIFDPCPVPARPTWVRDVQPILQQYSNLYPSMNAILDLGNYNHVVRHQTYIRRTLLAPQESPNHMPVTRDLSPGRRDMIVKWLDTKPAPPILEIETVEDLRAALQQAILVELATIPPYLATLFSIKPGHNVKIAELIRGVVIEEMQHLAQVCNILNAVGGQPKIGRPALVPTYPGKLPGPVMPDVNVRLRRLSIEHVRNCFMAIEQPDHPMVDGKEYKGAVIRPENVQLDKAGNVKSVSDADIRALEDWFNKAEYTPMTIGWFYDQIARGISKLDRRSKLFTGDPNRQVSWPDAPGVLYRVTDKRSALLAIYQIVEQGEGSPHDLDGDDLADPNELGHYYRFAEIVEGRQLVRNAKGEWRYEGPEIPFDPEGVYPVVDDADTFRLPAGSAMRRTSEACDESYTNLLTALNRLFNGHPDEFDDTVGLMYQIQLQAKTLYDTPAPTESTAVLGPAFQSPGLRL
;
A
#
# COMPACT_ATOMS: atom_id res chain seq x y z
N MET A 1 -5.87 -2.40 -26.79
CA MET A 1 -5.90 -1.48 -25.63
C MET A 1 -7.35 -1.26 -25.26
N PRO A 2 -7.82 -1.62 -24.06
CA PRO A 2 -9.18 -1.30 -23.64
C PRO A 2 -9.28 0.15 -23.15
N GLU A 3 -10.41 0.78 -23.43
CA GLU A 3 -10.74 2.22 -23.46
C GLU A 3 -10.71 2.99 -22.12
N TRP A 4 -9.86 2.62 -21.17
CA TRP A 4 -9.73 3.31 -19.88
C TRP A 4 -8.77 4.52 -19.92
N PHE A 5 -8.11 4.74 -21.07
CA PHE A 5 -7.15 5.82 -21.28
C PHE A 5 -7.71 6.90 -22.22
N THR A 6 -8.64 7.72 -21.77
CA THR A 6 -8.83 9.11 -22.26
C THR A 6 -9.88 9.86 -21.43
N PRO A 7 -9.59 11.10 -20.94
CA PRO A 7 -10.59 11.95 -20.31
C PRO A 7 -11.01 13.05 -21.29
N THR A 8 -12.21 13.00 -21.89
CA THR A 8 -12.85 14.20 -22.48
C THR A 8 -14.32 13.96 -22.88
N LEU A 9 -15.26 14.63 -22.18
CA LEU A 9 -16.21 15.63 -22.72
C LEU A 9 -17.52 15.72 -21.92
N ARG A 10 -17.82 16.95 -21.52
CA ARG A 10 -19.04 17.43 -20.83
C ARG A 10 -20.12 17.80 -21.85
N HIS A 11 -21.38 17.73 -21.40
CA HIS A 11 -22.60 18.52 -21.75
C HIS A 11 -23.80 17.55 -21.71
N ARG A 12 -25.00 17.82 -21.20
CA ARG A 12 -25.77 18.96 -20.68
C ARG A 12 -26.89 18.34 -19.82
N PHE A 13 -27.37 19.00 -18.78
CA PHE A 13 -28.80 19.30 -18.58
C PHE A 13 -28.96 20.23 -17.37
N LEU A 14 -29.54 21.41 -17.66
CA LEU A 14 -30.01 22.42 -16.73
C LEU A 14 -31.37 21.99 -16.16
N GLY A 15 -31.67 22.37 -14.93
CA GLY A 15 -33.07 22.39 -14.51
C GLY A 15 -33.37 22.65 -13.03
N VAL A 16 -33.62 23.93 -12.71
CA VAL A 16 -34.70 24.41 -11.84
C VAL A 16 -34.51 24.41 -10.31
N SER A 17 -34.13 25.60 -9.84
CA SER A 17 -34.63 26.38 -8.69
C SER A 17 -35.42 25.70 -7.56
N GLY A 18 -34.99 26.00 -6.33
CA GLY A 18 -35.82 25.96 -5.13
C GLY A 18 -35.30 26.95 -4.09
N THR A 19 -35.93 28.12 -4.04
CA THR A 19 -35.76 29.17 -3.03
C THR A 19 -36.43 28.75 -1.72
N THR A 20 -35.83 29.08 -0.57
CA THR A 20 -36.57 29.66 0.58
C THR A 20 -35.63 30.23 1.64
N LYS A 21 -35.92 31.48 1.97
CA LYS A 21 -35.42 32.28 3.11
C LYS A 21 -36.11 31.82 4.40
N SER A 22 -35.44 31.93 5.55
CA SER A 22 -35.86 32.76 6.71
C SER A 22 -34.85 32.50 7.85
N SER A 23 -34.10 33.51 8.30
CA SER A 23 -34.40 34.51 9.36
C SER A 23 -34.01 34.02 10.76
N VAL A 24 -32.91 34.54 11.30
CA VAL A 24 -32.86 35.55 12.38
C VAL A 24 -33.22 35.00 13.76
N HIS A 25 -32.21 34.84 14.62
CA HIS A 25 -32.29 35.31 16.01
C HIS A 25 -30.92 35.74 16.54
N LYS A 26 -30.94 36.88 17.25
CA LYS A 26 -29.82 37.64 17.78
C LYS A 26 -29.57 37.30 19.26
N ARG A 27 -28.27 37.26 19.59
CA ARG A 27 -27.57 37.93 20.72
C ARG A 27 -27.62 37.36 22.16
N LEU A 28 -26.44 37.57 22.78
CA LEU A 28 -26.07 37.68 24.22
C LEU A 28 -25.85 36.31 24.88
N ILE A 29 -24.76 35.98 25.59
CA ILE A 29 -23.88 36.64 26.57
C ILE A 29 -22.55 35.83 26.53
N GLY A 30 -21.31 36.32 26.54
CA GLY A 30 -20.64 37.17 27.53
C GLY A 30 -19.49 36.39 28.21
N ARG A 31 -18.24 36.71 27.82
CA ARG A 31 -16.95 36.63 28.54
C ARG A 31 -16.81 35.68 29.73
N ALA A 32 -15.89 34.71 29.62
CA ALA A 32 -14.91 34.35 30.66
C ALA A 32 -13.85 33.38 30.09
N LEU A 33 -12.65 33.39 30.70
CA LEU A 33 -11.50 32.48 30.52
C LEU A 33 -10.47 32.82 29.43
N ASN A 34 -9.95 34.05 29.52
CA ASN A 34 -8.51 34.30 29.33
C ASN A 34 -7.84 34.23 30.70
N SER A 35 -7.11 33.17 31.00
CA SER A 35 -6.05 33.17 32.01
C SER A 35 -5.21 31.89 31.88
N TRP A 36 -3.96 32.04 31.44
CA TRP A 36 -2.75 31.33 31.87
C TRP A 36 -1.70 31.28 30.74
N ILE A 37 -1.06 32.43 30.47
CA ILE A 37 0.31 32.48 29.95
C ILE A 37 1.04 33.50 30.82
N GLY A 38 1.93 33.00 31.68
CA GLY A 38 2.85 33.82 32.45
C GLY A 38 4.04 34.22 31.58
N VAL A 39 4.18 35.51 31.29
CA VAL A 39 5.37 36.10 30.68
C VAL A 39 6.10 36.91 31.75
N ASN A 40 7.39 36.60 31.90
CA ASN A 40 8.33 37.29 32.77
C ASN A 40 8.85 38.56 32.05
N PRO A 41 8.70 39.78 32.59
CA PRO A 41 9.10 41.01 31.90
C PRO A 41 10.54 41.39 32.28
N GLY A 42 11.50 41.13 31.39
CA GLY A 42 12.90 41.42 31.71
C GLY A 42 13.92 41.16 30.61
N ALA A 43 13.66 41.62 29.37
CA ALA A 43 14.72 41.80 28.38
C ALA A 43 14.36 42.98 27.47
N LYS A 44 15.20 44.01 27.50
CA LYS A 44 15.08 45.22 26.69
C LYS A 44 15.02 44.85 25.20
N LEU A 45 13.91 45.18 24.55
CA LEU A 45 13.78 45.18 23.09
C LEU A 45 14.77 46.21 22.53
N ALA A 46 15.85 45.73 21.94
CA ALA A 46 16.61 46.49 20.96
C ALA A 46 15.75 46.57 19.70
N THR A 47 15.10 47.71 19.51
CA THR A 47 14.50 48.11 18.24
C THR A 47 15.63 48.43 17.28
N ASP A 48 16.01 47.45 16.46
CA ASP A 48 16.80 47.71 15.25
C ASP A 48 15.96 47.48 14.01
N HIS A 49 16.03 48.47 13.14
CA HIS A 49 15.27 48.64 11.92
C HIS A 49 15.44 47.44 10.98
N ALA A 50 14.37 46.70 10.74
CA ALA A 50 14.21 45.82 9.58
C ALA A 50 14.14 46.69 8.31
N LYS A 51 15.30 46.98 7.73
CA LYS A 51 15.40 47.51 6.37
C LYS A 51 15.08 46.38 5.38
N SER A 52 14.00 46.60 4.62
CA SER A 52 13.78 46.29 3.20
C SER A 52 14.61 45.17 2.55
N TRP A 53 13.91 44.20 1.94
CA TRP A 53 14.37 43.15 1.01
C TRP A 53 15.46 43.60 0.02
N GLY A 54 16.73 43.57 0.45
CA GLY A 54 17.92 43.82 -0.35
C GLY A 54 19.07 43.01 0.24
N GLY A 55 19.59 42.06 -0.55
CA GLY A 55 20.62 41.09 -0.16
C GLY A 55 20.03 39.75 0.30
N LEU A 56 19.40 39.01 -0.61
CA LEU A 56 18.93 37.66 -0.34
C LEU A 56 19.55 36.65 -1.30
N VAL A 57 20.50 35.86 -0.84
CA VAL A 57 21.04 34.67 -1.49
C VAL A 57 20.26 33.40 -1.10
N SER A 58 19.68 32.74 -2.11
CA SER A 58 19.00 31.43 -2.07
C SER A 58 19.81 30.44 -2.92
N TYR A 59 19.39 29.17 -3.08
CA TYR A 59 20.02 28.24 -4.04
C TYR A 59 20.14 28.84 -5.45
N LEU A 60 19.26 29.79 -5.82
CA LEU A 60 19.24 30.41 -7.14
C LEU A 60 20.36 31.46 -7.35
N GLY A 61 20.94 31.98 -6.27
CA GLY A 61 21.90 33.09 -6.30
C GLY A 61 23.37 32.70 -6.22
N PHE A 62 24.21 33.68 -5.87
CA PHE A 62 25.62 33.51 -5.51
C PHE A 62 25.86 33.81 -4.03
N PRO A 63 26.72 33.04 -3.32
CA PRO A 63 27.46 31.87 -3.78
C PRO A 63 26.61 30.59 -3.86
N ARG A 64 27.02 29.63 -4.68
CA ARG A 64 26.31 28.35 -4.90
C ARG A 64 27.25 27.22 -5.28
N LEU A 65 26.96 26.01 -4.79
CA LEU A 65 27.51 24.74 -5.28
C LEU A 65 26.50 24.07 -6.21
N SER A 66 26.95 23.55 -7.35
CA SER A 66 26.13 22.76 -8.26
C SER A 66 26.61 21.31 -8.30
N PHE A 67 25.69 20.37 -8.49
CA PHE A 67 26.01 18.95 -8.59
C PHE A 67 25.14 18.25 -9.61
N ALA A 68 25.64 17.14 -10.14
CA ALA A 68 24.93 16.27 -11.05
C ALA A 68 25.38 14.82 -10.89
N GLY A 69 24.55 13.90 -11.37
CA GLY A 69 24.88 12.49 -11.41
C GLY A 69 23.66 11.59 -11.47
N THR A 70 23.79 10.42 -10.86
CA THR A 70 22.76 9.37 -10.90
C THR A 70 22.18 9.15 -9.50
N PHE A 71 20.87 8.91 -9.46
CA PHE A 71 20.16 8.43 -8.26
C PHE A 71 19.41 7.15 -8.56
N GLN A 72 19.13 6.36 -7.53
CA GLN A 72 18.22 5.23 -7.62
C GLN A 72 16.86 5.59 -7.03
N SER A 73 15.79 5.29 -7.76
CA SER A 73 14.38 5.37 -7.38
C SER A 73 13.81 3.96 -7.24
N ASP A 74 14.01 3.36 -6.07
CA ASP A 74 13.60 1.99 -5.78
C ASP A 74 12.11 1.91 -5.37
N VAL A 75 11.23 2.61 -6.09
CA VAL A 75 9.81 2.83 -5.75
C VAL A 75 8.93 1.61 -6.00
N CYS A 76 8.10 1.25 -5.03
CA CYS A 76 7.09 0.23 -5.22
C CYS A 76 6.02 0.78 -6.17
N THR A 77 5.63 0.00 -7.18
CA THR A 77 4.61 0.44 -8.16
C THR A 77 3.24 -0.17 -7.92
N VAL A 78 3.13 -1.24 -7.13
CA VAL A 78 1.83 -1.91 -6.88
C VAL A 78 0.88 -1.07 -6.06
N ASN A 79 1.40 -0.19 -5.21
CA ASN A 79 0.62 0.76 -4.44
C ASN A 79 -0.18 1.73 -5.34
N ASN A 80 0.09 1.84 -6.64
CA ASN A 80 -0.63 2.76 -7.52
C ASN A 80 -2.00 2.25 -7.97
N ILE A 81 -2.32 0.97 -7.76
CA ILE A 81 -3.52 0.30 -8.30
C ILE A 81 -4.31 -0.33 -7.14
N PRO A 82 -5.49 0.21 -6.77
CA PRO A 82 -6.22 -0.25 -5.59
C PRO A 82 -6.46 -1.76 -5.47
N PRO A 83 -6.86 -2.48 -6.54
CA PRO A 83 -6.98 -3.93 -6.48
C PRO A 83 -5.72 -4.69 -6.05
N TYR A 84 -4.53 -4.11 -6.20
CA TYR A 84 -3.26 -4.78 -5.90
C TYR A 84 -2.92 -4.80 -4.41
N TYR A 85 -3.75 -4.15 -3.58
CA TYR A 85 -3.58 -4.17 -2.13
C TYR A 85 -4.90 -4.13 -1.34
N ASP A 86 -6.05 -4.00 -2.00
CA ASP A 86 -7.34 -4.24 -1.37
C ASP A 86 -7.46 -5.72 -1.00
N ASN A 87 -7.58 -6.01 0.30
CA ASN A 87 -7.77 -7.36 0.83
C ASN A 87 -9.01 -8.08 0.30
N ASN A 88 -9.91 -7.42 -0.43
CA ASN A 88 -11.07 -8.06 -1.06
C ASN A 88 -10.85 -8.40 -2.54
N MET A 89 -9.87 -7.76 -3.19
CA MET A 89 -9.60 -7.87 -4.63
C MET A 89 -8.22 -8.42 -4.96
N PHE A 90 -7.33 -8.50 -3.97
CA PHE A 90 -5.94 -8.89 -4.15
C PHE A 90 -5.77 -10.29 -4.73
N GLU A 91 -4.87 -10.40 -5.70
CA GLU A 91 -4.36 -11.65 -6.26
C GLU A 91 -2.82 -11.67 -6.12
N PRO A 92 -2.17 -12.79 -5.76
CA PRO A 92 -0.72 -12.86 -5.59
C PRO A 92 0.08 -12.43 -6.82
N ARG A 93 -0.48 -12.65 -8.02
CA ARG A 93 0.13 -12.22 -9.29
C ARG A 93 0.32 -10.72 -9.40
N PHE A 94 -0.44 -9.93 -8.65
CA PHE A 94 -0.24 -8.48 -8.56
C PHE A 94 1.07 -8.10 -7.89
N GLN A 95 1.84 -9.04 -7.35
CA GLN A 95 3.21 -8.81 -6.85
C GLN A 95 4.30 -9.22 -7.84
N TRP A 96 3.91 -9.71 -9.02
CA TRP A 96 4.85 -10.01 -10.09
C TRP A 96 5.02 -8.81 -11.00
N ARG A 97 6.16 -8.75 -11.66
CA ARG A 97 6.38 -7.70 -12.65
C ARG A 97 5.40 -7.86 -13.81
N MET A 98 4.90 -6.75 -14.33
CA MET A 98 4.04 -6.77 -15.51
C MET A 98 4.76 -7.35 -16.73
N SER A 99 4.03 -8.13 -17.51
CA SER A 99 4.49 -8.72 -18.76
C SER A 99 3.32 -8.71 -19.72
N PHE A 100 3.34 -7.81 -20.72
CA PHE A 100 2.19 -7.61 -21.59
C PHE A 100 1.78 -8.91 -22.32
N PRO A 101 0.46 -9.17 -22.47
CA PRO A 101 -0.67 -8.31 -22.14
C PRO A 101 -1.12 -8.35 -20.66
N ASP A 102 -0.49 -9.15 -19.80
CA ASP A 102 -0.86 -9.27 -18.39
C ASP A 102 -0.35 -8.07 -17.57
N TYR A 103 -1.29 -7.20 -17.19
CA TYR A 103 -1.06 -6.07 -16.31
C TYR A 103 -0.99 -6.56 -14.86
N ASN A 104 0.07 -7.28 -14.50
CA ASN A 104 0.36 -7.68 -13.12
C ASN A 104 0.83 -6.46 -12.27
N GLY A 105 1.73 -6.65 -11.30
CA GLY A 105 2.25 -5.67 -10.34
C GLY A 105 3.08 -4.49 -10.86
N LEU A 106 2.82 -4.06 -12.09
CA LEU A 106 3.52 -3.00 -12.81
C LEU A 106 5.04 -3.26 -12.90
N TRP A 107 5.85 -2.23 -13.12
CA TRP A 107 7.24 -2.40 -13.54
C TRP A 107 8.20 -2.70 -12.39
N HIS A 108 7.88 -2.30 -11.15
CA HIS A 108 8.72 -2.52 -9.96
C HIS A 108 7.89 -2.84 -8.70
N PRO A 109 7.22 -4.00 -8.66
CA PRO A 109 6.32 -4.36 -7.56
C PRO A 109 7.03 -4.44 -6.21
N LYS A 110 8.28 -4.91 -6.19
CA LYS A 110 9.05 -5.16 -4.96
C LYS A 110 9.99 -4.01 -4.57
N GLY A 111 9.70 -2.80 -5.02
CA GLY A 111 10.48 -1.62 -4.61
C GLY A 111 10.47 -1.41 -3.10
N SER A 112 11.62 -1.01 -2.53
CA SER A 112 11.74 -0.67 -1.10
C SER A 112 11.35 0.77 -0.77
N ASN A 113 10.97 1.55 -1.79
CA ASN A 113 10.79 3.00 -1.82
C ASN A 113 12.05 3.81 -1.48
N ALA A 114 13.23 3.19 -1.46
CA ALA A 114 14.47 3.89 -1.17
C ALA A 114 14.86 4.88 -2.28
N ILE A 115 15.36 6.05 -1.86
CA ILE A 115 16.18 6.93 -2.69
C ILE A 115 17.64 6.77 -2.29
N ARG A 116 18.52 6.55 -3.27
CA ARG A 116 19.98 6.45 -3.06
C ARG A 116 20.72 7.39 -4.00
N LEU A 117 21.71 8.10 -3.48
CA LEU A 117 22.59 8.96 -4.28
C LEU A 117 23.83 8.13 -4.65
N THR A 118 23.95 7.69 -5.91
CA THR A 118 24.93 6.66 -6.27
C THR A 118 26.21 7.22 -6.89
N ASP A 119 26.10 8.11 -7.88
CA ASP A 119 27.26 8.77 -8.51
C ASP A 119 27.02 10.27 -8.68
N VAL A 120 26.68 10.94 -7.58
CA VAL A 120 26.45 12.39 -7.58
C VAL A 120 27.73 13.12 -7.22
N ARG A 121 28.11 14.11 -8.03
CA ARG A 121 29.36 14.86 -7.88
C ARG A 121 29.12 16.36 -7.95
N ILE A 122 29.92 17.11 -7.21
CA ILE A 122 30.00 18.57 -7.37
C ILE A 122 30.60 18.85 -8.76
N THR A 123 29.87 19.58 -9.58
CA THR A 123 30.25 19.86 -10.98
C THR A 123 30.78 21.27 -11.17
N SER A 124 30.33 22.22 -10.35
CA SER A 124 30.88 23.58 -10.31
C SER A 124 30.54 24.26 -9.00
N SER A 125 31.22 25.37 -8.75
CA SER A 125 30.85 26.32 -7.70
C SER A 125 30.88 27.75 -8.23
N SER A 126 30.15 28.65 -7.58
CA SER A 126 30.14 30.07 -7.91
C SER A 126 30.43 30.89 -6.67
N MET A 127 31.37 31.81 -6.81
CA MET A 127 31.79 32.74 -5.77
C MET A 127 30.78 33.89 -5.63
N PRO A 128 30.79 34.65 -4.52
CA PRO A 128 29.87 35.79 -4.33
C PRO A 128 29.91 36.85 -5.44
N ASP A 129 31.06 37.03 -6.10
CA ASP A 129 31.25 37.94 -7.23
C ASP A 129 30.73 37.37 -8.59
N GLY A 130 30.18 36.17 -8.56
CA GLY A 130 29.68 35.45 -9.74
C GLY A 130 30.78 34.80 -10.58
N LYS A 131 32.02 34.69 -10.09
CA LYS A 131 33.04 33.87 -10.73
C LYS A 131 32.65 32.39 -10.64
N LEU A 132 32.48 31.74 -11.79
CA LEU A 132 32.24 30.30 -11.89
C LEU A 132 33.58 29.56 -11.79
N LEU A 133 33.66 28.58 -10.90
CA LEU A 133 34.79 27.68 -10.71
C LEU A 133 34.38 26.31 -11.23
N THR A 134 35.22 25.71 -12.09
CA THR A 134 34.90 24.45 -12.78
C THR A 134 36.01 23.41 -12.68
N THR A 135 37.10 23.73 -11.98
CA THR A 135 38.26 22.84 -11.84
C THR A 135 38.64 22.64 -10.37
N ARG A 136 39.20 21.46 -10.05
CA ARG A 136 39.65 21.15 -8.68
C ARG A 136 40.73 22.09 -8.14
N ALA A 137 41.52 22.70 -9.05
CA ALA A 137 42.52 23.69 -8.68
C ALA A 137 41.89 25.00 -8.18
N GLU A 138 40.70 25.34 -8.67
CA GLU A 138 39.95 26.53 -8.26
C GLU A 138 39.13 26.28 -6.99
N ASP A 139 38.50 25.10 -6.89
CA ASP A 139 37.76 24.66 -5.72
C ASP A 139 37.98 23.16 -5.48
N PRO A 140 38.58 22.75 -4.35
CA PRO A 140 38.92 21.35 -4.09
C PRO A 140 37.71 20.40 -4.07
N LEU A 141 36.48 20.91 -3.90
CA LEU A 141 35.28 20.07 -3.93
C LEU A 141 34.84 19.65 -5.33
N ILE A 142 35.34 20.27 -6.39
CA ILE A 142 34.92 19.91 -7.75
C ILE A 142 35.35 18.47 -8.10
N GLY A 143 34.38 17.69 -8.59
CA GLY A 143 34.48 16.26 -8.83
C GLY A 143 34.32 15.36 -7.59
N CYS A 144 34.19 15.96 -6.39
CA CYS A 144 33.99 15.21 -5.15
C CYS A 144 32.52 14.81 -4.96
N ARG A 145 32.28 13.84 -4.05
CA ARG A 145 31.00 13.12 -3.97
C ARG A 145 29.97 13.85 -3.11
N VAL A 146 28.73 13.82 -3.58
CA VAL A 146 27.52 14.04 -2.77
C VAL A 146 26.87 12.67 -2.58
N THR A 147 26.68 12.24 -1.33
CA THR A 147 26.18 10.90 -1.00
C THR A 147 25.10 10.96 0.06
N ASP A 148 24.37 9.86 0.25
CA ASP A 148 23.38 9.71 1.31
C ASP A 148 23.99 9.20 2.63
N ASP A 149 23.15 8.98 3.64
CA ASP A 149 23.58 8.58 4.98
C ASP A 149 24.24 7.18 5.00
N ASP A 150 25.26 7.01 5.84
CA ASP A 150 26.00 5.75 6.05
C ASP A 150 25.70 5.04 7.38
N LEU A 151 24.85 5.63 8.23
CA LEU A 151 24.56 5.15 9.58
C LEU A 151 23.08 4.81 9.79
N ARG A 152 22.20 5.20 8.86
CA ARG A 152 20.75 4.98 8.94
C ARG A 152 20.19 4.42 7.63
N ALA A 153 18.95 3.92 7.69
CA ALA A 153 18.24 3.51 6.50
C ALA A 153 18.14 4.66 5.47
N HIS A 154 18.21 4.32 4.18
CA HIS A 154 18.09 5.29 3.09
C HIS A 154 16.79 6.10 3.19
N GLY A 155 16.83 7.32 2.65
CA GLY A 155 15.63 8.14 2.48
C GLY A 155 14.57 7.41 1.64
N LYS A 156 13.33 7.89 1.72
CA LYS A 156 12.19 7.26 1.04
C LYS A 156 11.45 8.26 0.14
N PHE A 157 10.98 7.78 -1.01
CA PHE A 157 9.89 8.40 -1.75
C PHE A 157 8.57 8.02 -1.08
N VAL A 158 7.70 9.02 -0.89
CA VAL A 158 6.50 8.88 -0.07
C VAL A 158 5.35 9.60 -0.72
N ASP A 159 4.40 8.85 -1.26
CA ASP A 159 3.17 9.42 -1.78
C ASP A 159 2.31 10.00 -0.65
N LEU A 160 1.47 10.99 -0.99
CA LEU A 160 0.47 11.48 -0.04
C LEU A 160 -0.63 10.43 0.18
N ASP A 161 -1.00 9.76 -0.91
CA ASP A 161 -2.01 8.71 -0.99
C ASP A 161 -1.69 7.85 -2.23
N PRO A 162 -2.05 6.56 -2.25
CA PRO A 162 -1.88 5.66 -3.39
C PRO A 162 -2.41 6.20 -4.72
N GLN A 163 -3.42 7.07 -4.69
CA GLN A 163 -4.02 7.72 -5.87
C GLN A 163 -3.55 9.16 -6.08
N ASN A 164 -2.70 9.70 -5.20
CA ASN A 164 -2.09 11.02 -5.34
C ASN A 164 -0.57 10.94 -5.27
N GLN A 165 0.00 10.56 -6.41
CA GLN A 165 1.44 10.39 -6.65
C GLN A 165 2.10 11.65 -7.24
N MET A 166 1.33 12.74 -7.43
CA MET A 166 1.82 13.96 -8.07
C MET A 166 2.43 14.96 -7.09
N VAL A 167 2.44 14.61 -5.80
CA VAL A 167 2.98 15.43 -4.71
C VAL A 167 3.83 14.59 -3.74
N SER A 168 4.42 13.50 -4.23
CA SER A 168 5.27 12.61 -3.45
C SER A 168 6.42 13.38 -2.80
N GLU A 169 6.73 13.08 -1.55
CA GLU A 169 7.71 13.80 -0.74
C GLU A 169 8.97 12.95 -0.53
N LEU A 170 10.13 13.61 -0.40
CA LEU A 170 11.37 12.96 0.04
C LEU A 170 11.48 12.99 1.57
N TRP A 171 11.50 11.81 2.20
CA TRP A 171 11.56 11.70 3.65
C TRP A 171 12.84 11.00 4.13
N GLY A 172 13.42 11.47 5.23
CA GLY A 172 14.57 10.83 5.85
C GLY A 172 15.86 10.85 5.01
N LEU A 173 15.93 11.65 3.94
CA LEU A 173 17.16 11.85 3.18
C LEU A 173 18.15 12.67 4.01
N ARG A 174 19.38 12.14 4.20
CA ARG A 174 20.52 12.93 4.68
C ARG A 174 21.48 13.10 3.54
N MET A 175 21.97 14.31 3.31
CA MET A 175 23.00 14.57 2.31
C MET A 175 24.34 14.77 3.01
N ARG A 176 25.38 14.19 2.41
CA ARG A 176 26.77 14.31 2.85
C ARG A 176 27.62 14.77 1.68
N LEU A 177 28.51 15.71 1.92
CA LEU A 177 29.54 16.12 0.98
C LEU A 177 30.87 15.56 1.49
N LEU A 178 31.56 14.83 0.62
CA LEU A 178 32.88 14.28 0.89
C LEU A 178 33.92 15.03 0.08
N ASP A 179 35.11 15.24 0.62
CA ASP A 179 36.24 15.80 -0.13
C ASP A 179 36.95 14.75 -1.01
N GLY A 180 38.09 15.12 -1.60
CA GLY A 180 38.88 14.24 -2.47
C GLY A 180 39.55 13.08 -1.74
N GLU A 181 39.69 13.15 -0.42
CA GLU A 181 40.26 12.11 0.45
C GLU A 181 39.15 11.21 1.04
N GLY A 182 37.88 11.60 0.87
CA GLY A 182 36.72 10.89 1.42
C GLY A 182 36.31 11.38 2.80
N ASN A 183 36.91 12.46 3.32
CA ASN A 183 36.51 13.05 4.58
C ASN A 183 35.18 13.81 4.41
N GLU A 184 34.34 13.75 5.44
CA GLU A 184 33.06 14.47 5.44
C GLU A 184 33.26 15.95 5.74
N VAL A 185 32.87 16.82 4.80
CA VAL A 185 32.96 18.29 4.96
C VAL A 185 31.63 18.91 5.37
N LEU A 186 30.52 18.26 5.04
CA LEU A 186 29.17 18.67 5.42
C LEU A 186 28.26 17.44 5.52
N ARG A 187 27.46 17.37 6.59
CA ARG A 187 26.34 16.44 6.74
C ARG A 187 25.10 17.22 7.17
N ALA A 188 23.98 16.97 6.51
CA ALA A 188 22.74 17.68 6.81
C ALA A 188 21.47 16.90 6.41
N ASP A 189 20.41 17.06 7.20
CA ASP A 189 19.11 16.45 6.97
C ASP A 189 18.30 17.28 5.97
N TYR A 190 17.82 16.64 4.90
CA TYR A 190 16.89 17.23 3.94
C TYR A 190 15.51 17.35 4.59
N ALA A 191 14.98 18.56 4.71
CA ALA A 191 13.62 18.74 5.20
C ALA A 191 12.61 18.21 4.16
N PRO A 192 11.58 17.43 4.55
CA PRO A 192 10.63 16.90 3.58
C PRO A 192 9.96 18.00 2.75
N SER A 193 9.91 17.78 1.44
CA SER A 193 9.21 18.63 0.49
C SER A 193 8.58 17.77 -0.61
N PRO A 194 7.40 18.16 -1.12
CA PRO A 194 6.77 17.47 -2.22
C PRO A 194 7.52 17.72 -3.53
N VAL A 195 7.36 16.78 -4.46
CA VAL A 195 7.66 17.04 -5.86
C VAL A 195 6.76 18.15 -6.36
N ASP A 196 7.34 19.01 -7.18
CA ASP A 196 6.69 20.15 -7.79
C ASP A 196 7.15 20.28 -9.23
N ASP A 197 6.46 21.13 -10.01
CA ASP A 197 6.77 21.38 -11.41
C ASP A 197 6.96 20.06 -12.20
N VAL A 198 6.05 19.09 -11.99
CA VAL A 198 6.11 17.80 -12.68
C VAL A 198 5.74 18.01 -14.14
N TRP A 199 6.73 17.94 -15.03
CA TRP A 199 6.56 18.31 -16.43
C TRP A 199 7.09 17.25 -17.36
N LEU A 200 6.47 17.15 -18.53
CA LEU A 200 6.97 16.35 -19.64
C LEU A 200 8.35 16.86 -20.08
N ARG A 201 9.36 15.99 -20.04
CA ARG A 201 10.73 16.33 -20.47
C ARG A 201 11.10 15.72 -21.81
N ALA A 202 10.75 14.46 -22.03
CA ALA A 202 10.99 13.79 -23.30
C ALA A 202 9.78 12.96 -23.72
N ARG A 203 9.71 12.64 -25.01
CA ARG A 203 8.77 11.66 -25.54
C ARG A 203 9.54 10.38 -25.85
N LEU A 204 9.10 9.26 -25.28
CA LEU A 204 9.73 7.97 -25.48
C LEU A 204 9.33 7.37 -26.84
N PRO A 205 10.12 6.45 -27.42
CA PRO A 205 9.78 5.74 -28.67
C PRO A 205 8.38 5.11 -28.69
N SER A 206 7.90 4.62 -27.54
CA SER A 206 6.53 4.09 -27.37
C SER A 206 5.41 5.15 -27.46
N GLY A 207 5.75 6.44 -27.54
CA GLY A 207 4.80 7.55 -27.44
C GLY A 207 4.44 7.94 -26.00
N ARG A 208 4.97 7.21 -25.00
CA ARG A 208 4.82 7.57 -23.58
C ARG A 208 5.57 8.86 -23.25
N SER A 209 5.05 9.53 -22.23
CA SER A 209 5.65 10.72 -21.64
C SER A 209 6.75 10.34 -20.65
N ASP A 210 7.88 11.04 -20.67
CA ASP A 210 8.96 10.92 -19.70
C ASP A 210 9.03 12.20 -18.85
N PRO A 211 8.44 12.21 -17.63
CA PRO A 211 8.38 13.40 -16.81
C PRO A 211 9.68 13.64 -16.02
N SER A 212 9.91 14.88 -15.60
CA SER A 212 10.79 15.23 -14.49
C SER A 212 10.01 15.80 -13.32
N GLY A 213 10.64 15.79 -12.14
CA GLY A 213 10.14 16.45 -10.95
C GLY A 213 11.21 17.34 -10.31
N CYS A 214 10.76 18.44 -9.71
CA CYS A 214 11.59 19.34 -8.93
C CYS A 214 11.31 19.16 -7.43
N TYR A 215 12.36 19.05 -6.62
CA TYR A 215 12.28 19.05 -5.17
C TYR A 215 13.11 20.22 -4.62
N GLN A 216 12.44 21.26 -4.15
CA GLN A 216 13.08 22.39 -3.48
C GLN A 216 12.82 22.31 -1.97
N SER A 217 13.90 22.40 -1.19
CA SER A 217 13.82 22.36 0.27
C SER A 217 15.00 23.08 0.93
N VAL A 218 15.16 22.86 2.23
CA VAL A 218 16.31 23.27 3.02
C VAL A 218 17.02 22.05 3.62
N LEU A 219 18.33 22.16 3.73
CA LEU A 219 19.15 21.28 4.56
C LEU A 219 19.18 21.85 5.98
N THR A 220 18.97 20.98 6.97
CA THR A 220 18.86 21.31 8.39
C THR A 220 19.84 20.45 9.21
N GLY A 221 20.04 20.78 10.48
CA GLY A 221 20.93 20.01 11.35
C GLY A 221 22.37 19.95 10.83
N LEU A 222 22.85 21.08 10.30
CA LEU A 222 24.16 21.16 9.63
C LEU A 222 25.30 20.75 10.56
N GLN A 223 26.10 19.79 10.12
CA GLN A 223 27.34 19.36 10.76
C GLN A 223 28.48 19.62 9.79
N TRP A 224 29.43 20.45 10.20
CA TRP A 224 30.54 20.90 9.36
C TRP A 224 31.83 20.18 9.75
N GLY A 225 32.50 19.59 8.77
CA GLY A 225 33.89 19.13 8.89
C GLY A 225 34.88 20.26 8.61
N GLU A 226 36.11 19.88 8.27
CA GLU A 226 37.12 20.83 7.78
C GLU A 226 36.76 21.29 6.37
N VAL A 227 36.41 22.57 6.20
CA VAL A 227 35.98 23.12 4.90
C VAL A 227 37.14 23.87 4.24
N LYS A 228 37.73 23.29 3.19
CA LYS A 228 38.78 23.91 2.36
C LYS A 228 38.24 24.61 1.10
N SER A 229 36.99 24.33 0.72
CA SER A 229 36.36 24.94 -0.46
C SER A 229 36.04 26.42 -0.21
N PRO A 230 36.53 27.35 -1.06
CA PRO A 230 36.24 28.77 -0.92
C PRO A 230 34.74 29.06 -1.11
N ALA A 231 34.07 28.39 -2.05
CA ALA A 231 32.65 28.58 -2.27
C ALA A 231 31.82 28.04 -1.10
N LEU A 232 32.15 26.86 -0.56
CA LEU A 232 31.42 26.31 0.59
C LEU A 232 31.65 27.13 1.87
N GLN A 233 32.85 27.70 2.06
CA GLN A 233 33.10 28.68 3.13
C GLN A 233 32.24 29.94 2.96
N ALA A 234 32.14 30.46 1.74
CA ALA A 234 31.30 31.62 1.45
C ALA A 234 29.81 31.33 1.71
N ILE A 235 29.32 30.15 1.30
CA ILE A 235 27.96 29.69 1.61
C ILE A 235 27.75 29.60 3.12
N ARG A 236 28.70 28.99 3.86
CA ARG A 236 28.64 28.88 5.32
C ARG A 236 28.61 30.24 6.01
N ALA A 237 29.36 31.22 5.49
CA ALA A 237 29.40 32.57 6.04
C ALA A 237 28.11 33.36 5.73
N ALA A 238 27.53 33.17 4.55
CA ALA A 238 26.33 33.88 4.12
C ALA A 238 25.04 33.29 4.73
N THR A 239 25.03 32.00 5.08
CA THR A 239 23.80 31.34 5.52
C THR A 239 23.36 31.76 6.92
N THR A 240 22.05 31.76 7.14
CA THR A 240 21.44 32.09 8.43
C THR A 240 20.55 30.94 8.93
N GLY A 241 20.10 31.01 10.19
CA GLY A 241 19.16 30.04 10.76
C GLY A 241 19.67 28.60 10.83
N ASN A 242 20.99 28.39 10.66
CA ASN A 242 21.63 27.07 10.58
C ASN A 242 20.96 26.14 9.55
N MET A 243 20.64 26.67 8.38
CA MET A 243 20.07 25.93 7.25
C MET A 243 20.85 26.22 5.96
N LEU A 244 20.65 25.42 4.92
CA LEU A 244 21.09 25.73 3.55
C LEU A 244 19.92 25.55 2.60
N SER A 245 19.80 26.35 1.55
CA SER A 245 18.79 26.14 0.51
C SER A 245 19.28 25.09 -0.48
N VAL A 246 18.41 24.16 -0.88
CA VAL A 246 18.74 23.10 -1.84
C VAL A 246 17.60 22.91 -2.85
N LYS A 247 17.97 22.69 -4.11
CA LYS A 247 17.05 22.26 -5.16
C LYS A 247 17.60 21.02 -5.85
N LEU A 248 16.73 20.05 -6.08
CA LEU A 248 16.98 18.84 -6.86
C LEU A 248 16.04 18.85 -8.07
N VAL A 249 16.54 18.48 -9.25
CA VAL A 249 15.73 18.10 -10.40
C VAL A 249 16.07 16.67 -10.73
N MET A 250 15.06 15.82 -10.81
CA MET A 250 15.18 14.39 -11.08
C MET A 250 14.45 14.06 -12.37
N ASP A 251 15.11 13.39 -13.30
CA ASP A 251 14.56 12.99 -14.59
C ASP A 251 15.10 11.63 -15.06
N SER A 252 14.58 11.15 -16.20
CA SER A 252 15.14 10.00 -16.92
C SER A 252 15.18 8.69 -16.12
N VAL A 253 14.17 8.42 -15.28
CA VAL A 253 14.10 7.16 -14.52
C VAL A 253 13.78 6.00 -15.46
N GLU A 254 14.66 5.00 -15.46
CA GLU A 254 14.47 3.80 -16.26
C GLU A 254 13.51 2.81 -15.60
N ASP A 255 12.42 2.48 -16.29
CA ASP A 255 11.32 1.62 -15.79
C ASP A 255 11.35 0.21 -16.41
N GLY A 256 12.18 -0.01 -17.42
CA GLY A 256 12.35 -1.29 -18.08
C GLY A 256 11.11 -1.73 -18.88
N VAL A 257 10.22 -0.81 -19.23
CA VAL A 257 8.98 -1.11 -19.97
C VAL A 257 9.21 -1.19 -21.47
N GLU A 258 10.07 -0.31 -22.03
CA GLU A 258 10.37 -0.32 -23.48
C GLU A 258 11.44 -1.34 -23.85
N HIS A 259 12.43 -1.52 -22.99
CA HIS A 259 13.52 -2.46 -23.12
C HIS A 259 14.01 -2.86 -21.72
N TRP A 260 14.89 -3.84 -21.62
CA TRP A 260 15.40 -4.33 -20.33
C TRP A 260 16.89 -4.01 -20.16
N PRO A 261 17.24 -2.81 -19.68
CA PRO A 261 18.63 -2.42 -19.47
C PRO A 261 19.12 -2.75 -18.05
N ASP A 262 20.44 -2.71 -17.84
CA ASP A 262 21.07 -3.00 -16.55
C ASP A 262 20.83 -1.90 -15.48
N ASN A 263 20.29 -0.74 -15.87
CA ASN A 263 20.12 0.44 -15.03
C ASN A 263 18.65 0.74 -14.66
N ILE A 264 17.78 -0.26 -14.64
CA ILE A 264 16.38 -0.08 -14.18
C ILE A 264 16.38 0.47 -12.75
N THR A 265 15.40 1.31 -12.42
CA THR A 265 15.27 2.12 -11.21
C THR A 265 16.25 3.31 -11.12
N TYR A 266 17.24 3.44 -12.00
CA TYR A 266 18.15 4.59 -11.97
C TYR A 266 17.62 5.74 -12.82
N GLY A 267 17.87 6.95 -12.35
CA GLY A 267 17.59 8.19 -13.08
C GLY A 267 18.71 9.20 -12.90
N ARG A 268 18.59 10.34 -13.57
CA ARG A 268 19.55 11.45 -13.49
C ARG A 268 19.06 12.51 -12.51
N ILE A 269 20.00 13.02 -11.72
CA ILE A 269 19.77 14.11 -10.77
C ILE A 269 20.72 15.27 -11.07
N ILE A 270 20.18 16.48 -11.08
CA ILE A 270 20.97 17.71 -10.99
C ILE A 270 20.49 18.52 -9.79
N GLY A 271 21.35 19.38 -9.25
CA GLY A 271 20.92 20.22 -8.16
C GLY A 271 21.88 21.33 -7.80
N SER A 272 21.48 22.09 -6.80
CA SER A 272 22.25 23.22 -6.30
C SER A 272 22.03 23.43 -4.81
N ILE A 273 23.11 23.81 -4.12
CA ILE A 273 23.12 24.19 -2.70
C ILE A 273 23.58 25.65 -2.62
N GLY A 274 22.81 26.48 -1.94
CA GLY A 274 23.16 27.86 -1.61
C GLY A 274 22.86 28.17 -0.15
N PRO A 275 23.17 29.38 0.31
CA PRO A 275 22.76 29.81 1.65
C PRO A 275 21.23 29.86 1.77
N TYR A 276 20.75 29.72 3.00
CA TYR A 276 19.38 29.99 3.39
C TYR A 276 19.34 31.32 4.16
N LEU A 277 18.36 32.17 3.86
CA LEU A 277 18.25 33.45 4.54
C LEU A 277 16.97 33.62 5.36
N ALA A 278 17.10 34.37 6.44
CA ALA A 278 16.03 34.57 7.40
C ALA A 278 14.78 35.15 6.73
N GLY A 279 13.66 34.46 6.90
CA GLY A 279 12.37 34.87 6.35
C GLY A 279 12.09 34.39 4.93
N GLU A 280 13.04 33.74 4.26
CA GLU A 280 12.80 33.08 2.99
C GLU A 280 11.94 31.81 3.17
N PRO A 281 11.05 31.51 2.20
CA PRO A 281 10.35 30.24 2.17
C PRO A 281 11.30 29.06 2.01
N LYS A 282 10.90 27.90 2.55
CA LYS A 282 11.74 26.71 2.55
C LYS A 282 11.61 25.86 1.28
N GLN A 283 10.46 25.91 0.61
CA GLN A 283 10.10 24.96 -0.46
C GLN A 283 9.93 25.62 -1.84
N PHE A 284 10.15 26.93 -1.96
CA PHE A 284 10.04 27.64 -3.24
C PHE A 284 10.83 28.97 -3.20
N VAL A 285 11.07 29.58 -4.36
CA VAL A 285 11.66 30.92 -4.46
C VAL A 285 10.56 31.98 -4.46
N ALA A 286 10.43 32.78 -3.39
CA ALA A 286 9.52 33.94 -3.34
C ALA A 286 10.08 35.14 -4.14
N ALA A 287 10.24 34.96 -5.46
CA ALA A 287 10.70 36.00 -6.37
C ALA A 287 9.70 36.16 -7.53
N ARG A 288 10.18 36.09 -8.78
CA ARG A 288 9.38 36.18 -9.99
C ARG A 288 9.17 34.79 -10.59
N ARG A 289 8.11 34.66 -11.40
CA ARG A 289 7.81 33.42 -12.13
C ARG A 289 7.56 33.73 -13.59
N LEU A 290 8.42 33.17 -14.44
CA LEU A 290 8.24 33.19 -15.88
C LEU A 290 7.38 32.00 -16.29
N ARG A 291 6.39 32.25 -17.14
CA ARG A 291 5.41 31.27 -17.62
C ARG A 291 5.61 31.03 -19.12
N LYS A 292 5.16 29.88 -19.60
CA LYS A 292 5.17 29.54 -21.02
C LYS A 292 4.44 30.63 -21.84
N SER A 293 5.05 31.06 -22.93
CA SER A 293 4.45 32.00 -23.89
C SER A 293 4.00 31.26 -25.15
N GLY A 294 2.71 31.32 -25.49
CA GLY A 294 2.16 30.67 -26.69
C GLY A 294 2.53 29.19 -26.79
N ASP A 295 3.00 28.76 -27.95
CA ASP A 295 3.40 27.37 -28.22
C ASP A 295 4.84 27.03 -27.79
N SER A 296 5.48 27.89 -27.01
CA SER A 296 6.86 27.70 -26.55
C SER A 296 7.11 26.28 -26.01
N PRO A 297 8.24 25.64 -26.37
CA PRO A 297 8.54 24.29 -25.92
C PRO A 297 8.99 24.24 -24.45
N LEU A 298 9.16 25.39 -23.79
CA LEU A 298 9.65 25.49 -22.42
C LEU A 298 8.49 25.44 -21.41
N ASN A 299 8.77 24.89 -20.24
CA ASN A 299 7.91 24.99 -19.07
C ASN A 299 8.27 26.25 -18.23
N GLY A 300 7.50 26.54 -17.19
CA GLY A 300 7.74 27.70 -16.32
C GLY A 300 9.14 27.71 -15.70
N ALA A 301 9.60 28.89 -15.25
CA ALA A 301 10.91 29.04 -14.62
C ALA A 301 10.86 30.05 -13.46
N PRO A 302 11.40 29.69 -12.27
CA PRO A 302 11.75 30.67 -11.25
C PRO A 302 12.73 31.71 -11.80
N CYS A 303 12.49 32.98 -11.47
CA CYS A 303 13.33 34.10 -11.88
C CYS A 303 13.56 35.04 -10.70
N ARG A 304 14.80 35.52 -10.52
CA ARG A 304 15.14 36.45 -9.45
C ARG A 304 15.98 37.60 -9.97
N VAL A 305 15.52 38.82 -9.72
CA VAL A 305 16.30 40.04 -9.91
C VAL A 305 17.06 40.30 -8.62
N ASP A 306 18.38 40.32 -8.70
CA ASP A 306 19.28 40.49 -7.57
C ASP A 306 20.03 41.81 -7.69
N ALA A 307 19.78 42.71 -6.74
CA ALA A 307 20.37 44.04 -6.75
C ALA A 307 21.85 44.03 -6.34
N GLU A 308 22.26 43.09 -5.48
CA GLU A 308 23.63 43.02 -4.95
C GLU A 308 24.57 42.40 -5.98
N ALA A 309 24.13 41.32 -6.63
CA ALA A 309 24.87 40.71 -7.73
C ALA A 309 24.76 41.49 -9.05
N SER A 310 23.92 42.55 -9.10
CA SER A 310 23.57 43.29 -10.32
C SER A 310 23.22 42.34 -11.48
N ALA A 311 22.35 41.36 -11.21
CA ALA A 311 22.08 40.27 -12.13
C ALA A 311 20.64 39.74 -12.01
N VAL A 312 20.20 39.04 -13.05
CA VAL A 312 18.97 38.25 -13.04
C VAL A 312 19.30 36.78 -13.23
N PHE A 313 18.80 35.97 -12.30
CA PHE A 313 18.95 34.52 -12.30
C PHE A 313 17.67 33.87 -12.82
N VAL A 314 17.81 32.91 -13.73
CA VAL A 314 16.68 32.16 -14.30
C VAL A 314 16.98 30.68 -14.20
N ASP A 315 16.13 29.95 -13.50
CA ASP A 315 16.30 28.52 -13.30
C ASP A 315 15.64 27.73 -14.44
N LEU A 316 16.46 27.34 -15.42
CA LEU A 316 16.01 26.60 -16.58
C LEU A 316 16.10 25.08 -16.39
N GLY A 317 16.58 24.62 -15.22
CA GLY A 317 16.90 23.22 -14.94
C GLY A 317 15.73 22.28 -15.18
N ASN A 318 14.52 22.69 -14.84
CA ASN A 318 13.31 21.90 -15.12
C ASN A 318 12.52 22.41 -16.34
N SER A 319 12.86 23.60 -16.86
CA SER A 319 12.08 24.29 -17.89
C SER A 319 12.28 23.72 -19.30
N ILE A 320 13.52 23.41 -19.68
CA ILE A 320 13.87 23.07 -21.08
C ILE A 320 13.60 21.59 -21.36
N PRO A 321 12.95 21.19 -22.46
CA PRO A 321 12.76 19.78 -22.79
C PRO A 321 14.09 19.07 -23.12
N MET A 322 14.09 17.75 -23.03
CA MET A 322 15.21 16.87 -23.38
C MET A 322 15.05 16.33 -24.80
N THR A 323 16.16 16.07 -25.49
CA THR A 323 16.14 15.47 -26.83
C THR A 323 15.67 14.01 -26.81
N ALA A 324 15.96 13.29 -25.73
CA ALA A 324 15.53 11.93 -25.42
C ALA A 324 15.70 11.67 -23.91
N ARG A 325 15.21 10.53 -23.41
CA ARG A 325 15.51 10.05 -22.04
C ARG A 325 17.03 10.02 -21.83
N GLY A 326 17.51 10.66 -20.75
CA GLY A 326 18.94 10.76 -20.42
C GLY A 326 19.76 11.62 -21.38
N GLY A 327 19.17 12.12 -22.48
CA GLY A 327 19.84 12.96 -23.47
C GLY A 327 20.13 14.38 -22.96
N PRO A 328 20.85 15.19 -23.74
CA PRO A 328 21.04 16.61 -23.45
C PRO A 328 19.71 17.39 -23.58
N PRO A 329 19.60 18.55 -22.93
CA PRO A 329 18.51 19.49 -23.21
C PRO A 329 18.49 19.90 -24.68
N VAL A 330 17.30 20.24 -25.19
CA VAL A 330 17.15 20.83 -26.51
C VAL A 330 17.94 22.14 -26.58
N ASP A 331 18.79 22.28 -27.59
CA ASP A 331 19.51 23.52 -27.85
C ASP A 331 18.56 24.57 -28.44
N LEU A 332 18.35 25.65 -27.70
CA LEU A 332 17.48 26.76 -28.08
C LEU A 332 18.24 27.91 -28.74
N GLY A 333 19.56 27.78 -28.89
CA GLY A 333 20.46 28.85 -29.29
C GLY A 333 20.59 29.95 -28.23
N PRO A 334 21.20 31.09 -28.58
CA PRO A 334 21.39 32.21 -27.65
C PRO A 334 20.05 32.78 -27.19
N LEU A 335 19.92 32.92 -25.86
CA LEU A 335 18.74 33.48 -25.20
C LEU A 335 19.08 34.83 -24.58
N ASN A 336 18.11 35.74 -24.56
CA ASN A 336 18.25 37.07 -23.99
C ASN A 336 17.17 37.32 -22.94
N LEU A 337 17.55 38.02 -21.87
CA LEU A 337 16.62 38.64 -20.94
C LEU A 337 16.08 39.93 -21.56
N VAL A 338 14.76 40.09 -21.54
CA VAL A 338 14.07 41.22 -22.17
C VAL A 338 13.11 41.86 -21.18
N ALA A 339 13.11 43.19 -21.11
CA ALA A 339 12.09 43.98 -20.43
C ALA A 339 10.92 44.25 -21.38
N LEU A 340 9.70 43.95 -20.94
CA LEU A 340 8.48 44.17 -21.69
C LEU A 340 7.91 45.56 -21.35
N GLY A 341 8.16 46.53 -22.23
CA GLY A 341 7.53 47.86 -22.25
C GLY A 341 6.58 48.03 -23.44
N GLN A 342 6.39 49.26 -23.92
CA GLN A 342 5.70 49.52 -25.20
C GLN A 342 6.41 48.81 -26.36
N GLU A 343 7.74 48.88 -26.36
CA GLU A 343 8.61 48.06 -27.21
C GLU A 343 9.50 47.18 -26.33
N PRO A 344 9.67 45.88 -26.65
CA PRO A 344 10.53 45.00 -25.87
C PRO A 344 12.01 45.42 -25.95
N LEU A 345 12.64 45.69 -24.80
CA LEU A 345 14.04 46.07 -24.70
C LEU A 345 14.91 44.88 -24.28
N VAL A 346 15.90 44.51 -25.09
CA VAL A 346 16.90 43.51 -24.70
C VAL A 346 17.80 44.09 -23.62
N LEU A 347 17.80 43.47 -22.44
CA LEU A 347 18.63 43.90 -21.31
C LEU A 347 20.03 43.28 -21.41
N ALA A 348 20.10 41.95 -21.45
CA ALA A 348 21.38 41.24 -21.47
C ALA A 348 21.22 39.82 -22.02
N PRO A 349 22.29 39.23 -22.60
CA PRO A 349 22.32 37.82 -22.93
C PRO A 349 22.26 36.96 -21.65
N LEU A 350 21.59 35.80 -21.74
CA LEU A 350 21.62 34.79 -20.70
C LEU A 350 22.84 33.88 -20.87
N THR A 351 23.76 33.95 -19.91
CA THR A 351 24.90 33.02 -19.83
C THR A 351 24.49 31.76 -19.08
N GLY A 352 25.01 30.59 -19.48
CA GLY A 352 24.65 29.31 -18.83
C GLY A 352 23.29 28.75 -19.27
N ALA A 353 22.81 29.10 -20.46
CA ALA A 353 21.59 28.57 -21.06
C ALA A 353 21.87 27.43 -22.05
N GLU A 354 23.12 27.24 -22.47
CA GLU A 354 23.55 26.20 -23.39
C GLU A 354 23.40 24.78 -22.78
N PRO A 355 23.22 23.72 -23.60
CA PRO A 355 22.98 22.36 -23.08
C PRO A 355 24.03 21.86 -22.08
N ALA A 356 25.31 22.21 -22.26
CA ALA A 356 26.39 21.82 -21.36
C ALA A 356 26.26 22.39 -19.94
N ALA A 357 25.47 23.46 -19.75
CA ALA A 357 25.22 24.07 -18.44
C ALA A 357 24.31 23.20 -17.55
N TYR A 358 23.57 22.25 -18.14
CA TYR A 358 22.59 21.45 -17.42
C TYR A 358 23.19 20.72 -16.21
N GLU A 359 24.19 19.87 -16.45
CA GLU A 359 24.89 19.16 -15.37
C GLU A 359 25.95 20.04 -14.71
N ARG A 360 26.57 20.97 -15.47
CA ARG A 360 27.65 21.80 -14.95
C ARG A 360 27.19 22.76 -13.86
N SER A 361 26.06 23.44 -14.02
CA SER A 361 25.62 24.52 -13.12
C SER A 361 24.17 24.39 -12.64
N GLY A 362 23.54 23.23 -12.85
CA GLY A 362 22.11 23.00 -12.58
C GLY A 362 21.18 23.73 -13.55
N HIS A 363 21.71 24.17 -14.71
CA HIS A 363 21.04 25.01 -15.72
C HIS A 363 20.46 26.34 -15.19
N ILE A 364 21.06 26.90 -14.14
CA ILE A 364 20.71 28.25 -13.69
C ILE A 364 21.45 29.26 -14.56
N ALA A 365 20.71 29.95 -15.42
CA ALA A 365 21.21 30.97 -16.33
C ALA A 365 21.29 32.35 -15.65
N VAL A 366 22.24 33.18 -16.08
CA VAL A 366 22.52 34.48 -15.47
C VAL A 366 22.63 35.56 -16.54
N ALA A 367 21.86 36.64 -16.35
CA ALA A 367 21.99 37.90 -17.09
C ALA A 367 22.64 38.95 -16.18
N LYS A 368 23.90 39.31 -16.45
CA LYS A 368 24.57 40.41 -15.74
C LYS A 368 24.09 41.75 -16.30
N LEU A 369 23.72 42.66 -15.42
CA LEU A 369 23.09 43.93 -15.77
C LEU A 369 23.98 45.11 -15.39
N THR A 370 23.95 46.16 -16.22
CA THR A 370 24.37 47.49 -15.78
C THR A 370 23.38 48.06 -14.77
N ARG A 371 23.78 49.10 -14.04
CA ARG A 371 22.89 49.79 -13.07
C ARG A 371 21.58 50.26 -13.70
N GLU A 372 21.64 50.76 -14.94
CA GLU A 372 20.46 51.23 -15.70
C GLU A 372 19.54 50.07 -16.07
N GLN A 373 20.11 48.97 -16.58
CA GLN A 373 19.34 47.77 -16.92
C GLN A 373 18.72 47.11 -15.68
N LEU A 374 19.42 47.13 -14.54
CA LEU A 374 18.93 46.62 -13.27
C LEU A 374 17.72 47.42 -12.78
N GLU A 375 17.78 48.74 -12.85
CA GLU A 375 16.65 49.62 -12.51
C GLU A 375 15.41 49.29 -13.36
N ILE A 376 15.60 49.11 -14.67
CA ILE A 376 14.53 48.69 -15.59
C ILE A 376 13.99 47.31 -15.17
N ALA A 377 14.87 46.33 -14.95
CA ALA A 377 14.46 44.98 -14.58
C ALA A 377 13.65 44.95 -13.27
N GLN A 378 13.98 45.80 -12.30
CA GLN A 378 13.27 45.87 -11.02
C GLN A 378 11.81 46.32 -11.14
N HIS A 379 11.45 47.06 -12.19
CA HIS A 379 10.15 47.73 -12.31
C HIS A 379 9.35 47.35 -13.56
N THR A 380 9.88 46.47 -14.40
CA THR A 380 9.24 46.02 -15.63
C THR A 380 9.04 44.51 -15.65
N ARG A 381 8.08 44.07 -16.48
CA ARG A 381 7.85 42.65 -16.74
C ARG A 381 9.03 42.09 -17.52
N LEU A 382 9.43 40.87 -17.18
CA LEU A 382 10.55 40.19 -17.83
C LEU A 382 10.06 39.06 -18.76
N ALA A 383 10.84 38.84 -19.80
CA ALA A 383 10.68 37.73 -20.73
C ALA A 383 12.02 37.14 -21.16
N ILE A 384 12.00 35.88 -21.58
CA ILE A 384 13.12 35.22 -22.26
C ILE A 384 12.80 35.11 -23.75
N ARG A 385 13.67 35.67 -24.58
CA ARG A 385 13.53 35.65 -26.04
C ARG A 385 14.74 35.01 -26.70
N LYS A 386 14.52 34.29 -27.79
CA LYS A 386 15.61 33.90 -28.70
C LYS A 386 16.16 35.14 -29.39
N SER A 387 17.40 35.07 -29.88
CA SER A 387 17.96 36.11 -30.76
C SER A 387 17.15 36.33 -32.05
N THR A 388 16.31 35.36 -32.45
CA THR A 388 15.36 35.49 -33.59
C THR A 388 14.11 36.32 -33.26
N GLY A 389 13.93 36.73 -32.00
CA GLY A 389 12.78 37.53 -31.54
C GLY A 389 11.60 36.72 -31.00
N GLU A 390 11.62 35.39 -31.09
CA GLU A 390 10.60 34.53 -30.49
C GLU A 390 10.60 34.64 -28.96
N THR A 391 9.44 34.85 -28.34
CA THR A 391 9.29 34.88 -26.88
C THR A 391 8.95 33.49 -26.35
N LEU A 392 9.82 32.95 -25.52
CA LEU A 392 9.67 31.60 -24.97
C LEU A 392 9.01 31.59 -23.60
N LEU A 393 9.42 32.52 -22.73
CA LEU A 393 8.89 32.66 -21.38
C LEU A 393 8.58 34.12 -21.07
N THR A 394 7.54 34.38 -20.28
CA THR A 394 7.11 35.73 -19.91
C THR A 394 6.43 35.77 -18.54
N GLU A 395 6.58 36.88 -17.81
CA GLU A 395 5.74 37.15 -16.62
C GLU A 395 4.27 37.38 -17.04
N ASN A 396 3.32 37.12 -16.13
CA ASN A 396 1.92 37.50 -16.37
C ASN A 396 1.77 39.03 -16.45
N GLU A 397 0.58 39.52 -16.82
CA GLU A 397 0.33 40.95 -17.06
C GLU A 397 0.68 41.86 -15.86
N ASN A 398 0.54 41.35 -14.64
CA ASN A 398 0.78 42.10 -13.42
C ASN A 398 2.16 41.86 -12.79
N ALA A 399 3.00 41.01 -13.38
CA ALA A 399 4.25 40.50 -12.79
C ALA A 399 4.06 39.93 -11.38
N THR A 400 2.95 39.23 -11.15
CA THR A 400 2.59 38.62 -9.87
C THR A 400 2.86 37.12 -9.83
N TYR A 401 3.13 36.62 -8.63
CA TYR A 401 3.33 35.19 -8.34
C TYR A 401 2.71 34.83 -6.98
N LEU A 402 2.08 33.65 -6.88
CA LEU A 402 1.56 33.11 -5.61
C LEU A 402 2.17 31.76 -5.32
N ARG A 403 2.54 31.52 -4.06
CA ARG A 403 2.93 30.18 -3.61
C ARG A 403 2.70 29.97 -2.12
N CYS A 404 2.27 28.77 -1.75
CA CYS A 404 2.14 28.39 -0.35
C CYS A 404 3.46 27.83 0.21
N ASP A 405 3.74 28.09 1.48
CA ASP A 405 4.93 27.54 2.20
C ASP A 405 4.95 26.01 2.24
N LYS A 406 3.76 25.43 2.43
CA LYS A 406 3.52 23.99 2.44
C LYS A 406 2.22 23.71 1.70
N ILE A 407 2.24 22.68 0.85
CA ILE A 407 1.09 22.30 0.02
C ILE A 407 0.53 20.91 0.33
N VAL A 408 1.28 20.03 1.01
CA VAL A 408 0.84 18.67 1.35
C VAL A 408 0.43 18.57 2.81
N PHE A 409 -0.79 18.08 3.09
CA PHE A 409 -1.32 17.95 4.44
C PHE A 409 -1.97 16.60 4.70
N ARG A 410 -1.84 16.10 5.93
CA ARG A 410 -2.53 14.92 6.45
C ARG A 410 -3.37 15.36 7.64
N LEU A 411 -4.69 15.29 7.52
CA LEU A 411 -5.66 15.70 8.52
C LEU A 411 -6.31 14.48 9.18
N HIS A 412 -6.42 14.52 10.50
CA HIS A 412 -6.96 13.44 11.31
C HIS A 412 -8.19 13.93 12.10
N PRO A 413 -9.41 13.75 11.57
CA PRO A 413 -10.64 14.16 12.23
C PRO A 413 -10.75 13.59 13.66
N GLY A 414 -11.28 14.40 14.58
CA GLY A 414 -11.41 14.03 16.00
C GLY A 414 -10.11 14.13 16.83
N ARG A 415 -9.00 14.59 16.23
CA ARG A 415 -7.72 14.86 16.92
C ARG A 415 -7.26 16.31 16.68
N PRO A 416 -6.25 16.83 17.42
CA PRO A 416 -5.71 18.17 17.17
C PRO A 416 -5.26 18.38 15.71
N GLN A 417 -4.76 17.32 15.07
CA GLN A 417 -4.35 17.31 13.65
C GLN A 417 -5.54 17.30 12.67
N ALA A 418 -6.78 17.47 13.13
CA ALA A 418 -7.92 17.74 12.25
C ALA A 418 -7.81 19.13 11.58
N ASN A 419 -6.95 20.01 12.11
CA ASN A 419 -6.71 21.33 11.57
C ASN A 419 -5.23 21.51 11.21
N ALA A 420 -4.97 22.26 10.14
CA ALA A 420 -3.63 22.66 9.74
C ALA A 420 -3.66 24.08 9.20
N THR A 421 -2.48 24.69 9.07
CA THR A 421 -2.33 26.02 8.48
C THR A 421 -1.20 26.05 7.47
N THR A 422 -1.34 26.89 6.46
CA THR A 422 -0.26 27.26 5.53
C THR A 422 -0.28 28.76 5.29
N VAL A 423 0.83 29.31 4.82
CA VAL A 423 0.92 30.72 4.45
C VAL A 423 1.09 30.80 2.95
N VAL A 424 0.22 31.55 2.28
CA VAL A 424 0.42 31.92 0.87
C VAL A 424 1.19 33.23 0.81
N HIS A 425 2.20 33.26 -0.05
CA HIS A 425 3.00 34.44 -0.35
C HIS A 425 2.58 34.96 -1.72
N ALA A 426 2.37 36.26 -1.81
CA ALA A 426 2.20 36.99 -3.05
C ALA A 426 3.39 37.91 -3.28
N THR A 427 3.92 37.88 -4.49
CA THR A 427 4.93 38.85 -4.93
C THR A 427 4.43 39.62 -6.15
N LYS A 428 4.97 40.83 -6.34
CA LYS A 428 4.86 41.65 -7.54
C LYS A 428 6.25 42.16 -7.88
N PHE A 429 6.73 41.91 -9.09
CA PHE A 429 8.11 42.20 -9.49
C PHE A 429 9.17 41.57 -8.56
N GLY A 430 8.82 40.45 -7.91
CA GLY A 430 9.69 39.75 -6.96
C GLY A 430 9.78 40.38 -5.56
N ARG A 431 8.94 41.38 -5.26
CA ARG A 431 8.81 41.97 -3.91
C ARG A 431 7.46 41.59 -3.30
N PRO A 432 7.31 41.51 -1.96
CA PRO A 432 6.04 41.19 -1.34
C PRO A 432 4.89 42.11 -1.81
N ALA A 433 3.75 41.50 -2.15
CA ALA A 433 2.59 42.20 -2.69
C ALA A 433 1.43 42.21 -1.71
N ALA A 434 1.14 43.38 -1.16
CA ALA A 434 0.04 43.59 -0.21
C ALA A 434 -1.31 43.71 -0.90
N GLY A 435 -2.38 43.31 -0.21
CA GLY A 435 -3.76 43.48 -0.66
C GLY A 435 -4.18 42.57 -1.81
N VAL A 436 -3.38 41.55 -2.14
CA VAL A 436 -3.68 40.58 -3.20
C VAL A 436 -4.76 39.62 -2.72
N ASP A 437 -5.83 39.51 -3.49
CA ASP A 437 -6.87 38.51 -3.28
C ASP A 437 -6.40 37.14 -3.80
N VAL A 438 -6.45 36.15 -2.92
CA VAL A 438 -6.12 34.75 -3.23
C VAL A 438 -7.37 33.93 -3.07
N PHE A 439 -7.82 33.34 -4.17
CA PHE A 439 -9.00 32.47 -4.21
C PHE A 439 -8.57 31.02 -4.03
N LEU A 440 -9.38 30.24 -3.31
CA LEU A 440 -9.14 28.83 -3.06
C LEU A 440 -10.34 27.98 -3.46
N GLY A 441 -10.02 26.82 -3.99
CA GLY A 441 -10.95 25.77 -4.38
C GLY A 441 -11.60 26.00 -5.74
N ASN A 442 -12.19 24.93 -6.26
CA ASN A 442 -12.92 24.90 -7.52
C ASN A 442 -14.38 24.43 -7.36
N GLY A 443 -14.81 24.15 -6.13
CA GLY A 443 -16.16 23.69 -5.81
C GLY A 443 -16.36 22.18 -5.94
N LYS A 444 -15.31 21.41 -6.27
CA LYS A 444 -15.33 19.94 -6.31
C LYS A 444 -14.80 19.31 -5.02
N GLU A 445 -14.31 20.10 -4.09
CA GLU A 445 -13.79 19.58 -2.83
C GLU A 445 -14.91 18.93 -2.01
N PRO A 446 -14.65 17.80 -1.32
CA PRO A 446 -15.67 17.12 -0.55
C PRO A 446 -16.11 17.95 0.65
N PRO A 447 -17.37 17.82 1.12
CA PRO A 447 -17.87 18.55 2.30
C PRO A 447 -17.05 18.34 3.58
N ALA A 448 -16.29 17.24 3.65
CA ALA A 448 -15.38 16.93 4.74
C ALA A 448 -14.18 17.88 4.84
N PHE A 449 -13.86 18.63 3.77
CA PHE A 449 -12.74 19.57 3.73
C PHE A 449 -13.21 21.01 3.94
N GLY A 450 -12.79 21.62 5.04
CA GLY A 450 -13.07 23.02 5.36
C GLY A 450 -11.87 23.92 5.13
N PHE A 451 -12.09 25.03 4.41
CA PHE A 451 -11.07 26.03 4.05
C PHE A 451 -11.74 27.38 3.74
N PRO A 452 -11.02 28.51 3.86
CA PRO A 452 -11.53 29.81 3.40
C PRO A 452 -11.59 29.85 1.87
N LYS A 453 -12.69 30.36 1.29
CA LYS A 453 -12.83 30.50 -0.18
C LYS A 453 -11.95 31.61 -0.76
N GLN A 454 -11.58 32.57 0.08
CA GLN A 454 -10.73 33.69 -0.28
C GLN A 454 -9.94 34.15 0.95
N VAL A 455 -8.70 34.53 0.75
CA VAL A 455 -7.88 35.26 1.72
C VAL A 455 -7.24 36.46 1.05
N LYS A 456 -6.81 37.46 1.84
CA LYS A 456 -6.16 38.67 1.33
C LYS A 456 -4.79 38.84 1.99
N THR A 457 -3.76 39.15 1.21
CA THR A 457 -2.41 39.33 1.72
C THR A 457 -2.24 40.62 2.53
N GLY A 458 -1.49 40.54 3.63
CA GLY A 458 -1.10 41.66 4.46
C GLY A 458 0.04 42.49 3.86
N PRO A 459 0.54 43.50 4.59
CA PRO A 459 1.63 44.39 4.14
C PRO A 459 2.94 43.66 3.79
N ASP A 460 3.16 42.49 4.37
CA ASP A 460 4.31 41.62 4.14
C ASP A 460 4.11 40.65 2.97
N GLY A 461 3.03 40.80 2.20
CA GLY A 461 2.68 39.96 1.07
C GLY A 461 2.20 38.56 1.45
N LYS A 462 1.85 38.32 2.72
CA LYS A 462 1.46 36.98 3.20
C LYS A 462 0.01 36.92 3.64
N ALA A 463 -0.62 35.76 3.50
CA ALA A 463 -1.93 35.46 4.09
C ALA A 463 -1.94 34.07 4.71
N LEU A 464 -2.51 33.96 5.91
CA LEU A 464 -2.72 32.67 6.59
C LEU A 464 -3.95 31.97 6.00
N ILE A 465 -3.77 30.70 5.62
CA ILE A 465 -4.83 29.79 5.21
C ILE A 465 -5.01 28.75 6.30
N THR A 466 -6.25 28.57 6.77
CA THR A 466 -6.62 27.53 7.73
C THR A 466 -7.36 26.41 7.02
N LEU A 467 -6.93 25.18 7.26
CA LEU A 467 -7.49 23.95 6.71
C LEU A 467 -8.07 23.12 7.83
N SER A 468 -9.19 22.44 7.58
CA SER A 468 -9.85 21.56 8.53
C SER A 468 -10.43 20.32 7.85
N GLY A 469 -10.41 19.19 8.55
CA GLY A 469 -10.93 17.90 8.10
C GLY A 469 -11.99 17.39 9.05
N LYS A 470 -13.10 16.90 8.48
CA LYS A 470 -14.14 16.14 9.17
C LYS A 470 -14.15 14.70 8.66
N ASP A 471 -14.89 13.83 9.35
CA ASP A 471 -15.09 12.45 8.91
C ASP A 471 -15.67 12.42 7.48
N PRO A 472 -14.95 11.84 6.50
CA PRO A 472 -15.44 11.72 5.14
C PRO A 472 -16.39 10.53 4.93
N GLY A 473 -16.60 9.67 5.93
CA GLY A 473 -17.54 8.55 5.90
C GLY A 473 -17.04 7.32 5.12
N ASN A 474 -15.72 7.13 5.04
CA ASN A 474 -15.06 6.08 4.28
C ASN A 474 -15.69 5.83 2.88
N PRO A 475 -15.60 6.80 1.96
CA PRO A 475 -16.24 6.69 0.65
C PRO A 475 -15.51 5.75 -0.29
N ARG A 476 -14.22 5.43 -0.02
CA ARG A 476 -13.40 4.58 -0.89
C ARG A 476 -13.45 3.10 -0.53
N LYS A 477 -13.76 2.74 0.72
CA LYS A 477 -13.87 1.35 1.24
C LYS A 477 -12.55 0.57 1.31
N TRP A 478 -11.71 0.63 0.29
CA TRP A 478 -10.46 -0.13 0.21
C TRP A 478 -9.26 0.59 0.84
N VAL A 479 -9.30 1.90 1.08
CA VAL A 479 -8.30 2.62 1.89
C VAL A 479 -8.95 3.80 2.62
N ASP A 480 -8.47 4.09 3.83
CA ASP A 480 -9.08 5.07 4.74
C ASP A 480 -9.03 6.49 4.22
N GLY A 481 -10.16 7.18 4.29
CA GLY A 481 -10.25 8.62 4.09
C GLY A 481 -10.50 9.04 2.65
N VAL A 482 -10.05 10.25 2.31
CA VAL A 482 -10.10 10.82 0.95
C VAL A 482 -8.83 11.61 0.65
N SER A 483 -8.48 11.71 -0.63
CA SER A 483 -7.48 12.64 -1.13
C SER A 483 -8.20 13.84 -1.77
N VAL A 484 -7.74 15.05 -1.46
CA VAL A 484 -8.37 16.31 -1.88
C VAL A 484 -7.33 17.20 -2.53
N GLU A 485 -7.70 17.77 -3.67
CA GLU A 485 -6.92 18.76 -4.38
C GLU A 485 -7.65 20.10 -4.34
N CYS A 486 -7.03 21.09 -3.71
CA CYS A 486 -7.58 22.43 -3.55
C CYS A 486 -6.73 23.44 -4.34
N PRO A 487 -7.12 23.79 -5.57
CA PRO A 487 -6.40 24.81 -6.34
C PRO A 487 -6.45 26.18 -5.65
N TYR A 488 -5.45 27.01 -5.88
CA TYR A 488 -5.46 28.42 -5.50
C TYR A 488 -4.91 29.32 -6.61
N GLY A 489 -5.33 30.57 -6.64
CA GLY A 489 -4.90 31.52 -7.68
C GLY A 489 -5.41 32.95 -7.49
N PHE A 490 -5.15 33.79 -8.50
CA PHE A 490 -5.57 35.20 -8.53
C PHE A 490 -7.06 35.40 -8.85
N GLU A 491 -7.72 34.39 -9.38
CA GLU A 491 -9.13 34.44 -9.76
C GLU A 491 -9.89 33.24 -9.17
N ALA A 492 -11.19 33.40 -8.99
CA ALA A 492 -12.11 32.31 -8.65
C ALA A 492 -12.37 31.39 -9.87
N SER A 493 -11.32 30.93 -10.54
CA SER A 493 -11.38 30.08 -11.74
C SER A 493 -10.49 28.85 -11.59
N ALA A 494 -11.04 27.69 -11.93
CA ALA A 494 -10.34 26.41 -11.85
C ALA A 494 -9.52 26.07 -13.11
N LYS A 495 -9.57 26.90 -14.15
CA LYS A 495 -8.99 26.53 -15.45
C LYS A 495 -7.46 26.58 -15.45
N GLU A 496 -6.87 27.52 -14.73
CA GLU A 496 -5.41 27.72 -14.66
C GLU A 496 -5.03 28.18 -13.24
N PRO A 497 -5.01 27.27 -12.24
CA PRO A 497 -4.60 27.64 -10.90
C PRO A 497 -3.10 27.98 -10.85
N GLU A 498 -2.72 28.85 -9.93
CA GLU A 498 -1.31 29.19 -9.68
C GLU A 498 -0.59 28.08 -8.88
N GLY A 499 -1.36 27.30 -8.12
CA GLY A 499 -0.88 26.07 -7.49
C GLY A 499 -2.00 25.27 -6.85
N LEU A 500 -1.61 24.19 -6.17
CA LEU A 500 -2.52 23.25 -5.56
C LEU A 500 -2.10 22.98 -4.11
N ILE A 501 -3.07 22.93 -3.19
CA ILE A 501 -2.92 22.33 -1.87
C ILE A 501 -3.49 20.91 -1.95
N ALA A 502 -2.67 19.90 -1.68
CA ALA A 502 -3.06 18.50 -1.62
C ALA A 502 -3.27 18.07 -0.16
N VAL A 503 -4.44 17.50 0.14
CA VAL A 503 -4.83 17.15 1.50
C VAL A 503 -5.35 15.71 1.55
N ARG A 504 -4.74 14.92 2.42
CA ARG A 504 -5.28 13.64 2.86
C ARG A 504 -6.14 13.86 4.10
N ILE A 505 -7.43 13.52 4.05
CA ILE A 505 -8.31 13.49 5.23
C ILE A 505 -8.58 12.03 5.57
N PHE A 506 -8.12 11.56 6.73
CA PHE A 506 -8.31 10.17 7.16
C PHE A 506 -9.72 9.92 7.73
N ASP A 507 -10.17 8.68 7.65
CA ASP A 507 -11.32 8.23 8.43
C ASP A 507 -10.97 8.21 9.94
N PRO A 508 -11.91 8.57 10.83
CA PRO A 508 -11.77 8.31 12.25
C PRO A 508 -11.69 6.80 12.50
N CYS A 509 -10.71 6.37 13.28
CA CYS A 509 -10.57 4.97 13.69
C CYS A 509 -10.56 4.90 15.22
N PRO A 510 -11.71 4.57 15.85
CA PRO A 510 -11.76 4.34 17.29
C PRO A 510 -11.00 3.07 17.65
N VAL A 511 -10.14 3.13 18.66
CA VAL A 511 -9.35 1.98 19.10
C VAL A 511 -10.20 1.13 20.06
N PRO A 512 -10.49 -0.15 19.75
CA PRO A 512 -11.24 -1.03 20.64
C PRO A 512 -10.60 -1.14 22.03
N ALA A 513 -11.42 -1.43 23.05
CA ALA A 513 -10.94 -1.65 24.41
C ALA A 513 -9.95 -2.84 24.47
N ARG A 514 -10.25 -3.91 23.74
CA ARG A 514 -9.40 -5.10 23.55
C ARG A 514 -9.33 -5.42 22.06
N PRO A 515 -8.32 -4.91 21.33
CA PRO A 515 -8.12 -5.27 19.93
C PRO A 515 -7.66 -6.74 19.83
N THR A 516 -8.03 -7.43 18.74
CA THR A 516 -7.64 -8.82 18.44
C THR A 516 -6.95 -8.92 17.09
N TRP A 517 -6.20 -10.01 16.85
CA TRP A 517 -5.55 -10.27 15.57
C TRP A 517 -6.56 -10.32 14.43
N VAL A 518 -7.53 -11.25 14.49
CA VAL A 518 -8.42 -11.58 13.36
C VAL A 518 -9.31 -10.40 12.97
N ARG A 519 -9.91 -9.71 13.94
CA ARG A 519 -10.87 -8.62 13.66
C ARG A 519 -10.18 -7.30 13.34
N ASP A 520 -9.18 -6.93 14.14
CA ASP A 520 -8.73 -5.54 14.22
C ASP A 520 -7.36 -5.32 13.56
N VAL A 521 -6.41 -6.23 13.75
CA VAL A 521 -5.00 -6.01 13.39
C VAL A 521 -4.62 -6.63 12.05
N GLN A 522 -4.95 -7.91 11.83
CA GLN A 522 -4.59 -8.65 10.62
C GLN A 522 -5.10 -7.95 9.36
N PRO A 523 -6.36 -7.45 9.26
CA PRO A 523 -6.81 -6.80 8.02
C PRO A 523 -5.95 -5.58 7.66
N ILE A 524 -5.48 -4.84 8.67
CA ILE A 524 -4.62 -3.68 8.45
C ILE A 524 -3.25 -4.13 7.98
N LEU A 525 -2.63 -5.08 8.70
CA LEU A 525 -1.28 -5.53 8.38
C LEU A 525 -1.20 -6.36 7.08
N GLN A 526 -2.24 -7.12 6.73
CA GLN A 526 -2.37 -7.81 5.45
C GLN A 526 -2.40 -6.82 4.29
N GLN A 527 -3.17 -5.73 4.42
CA GLN A 527 -3.19 -4.68 3.41
C GLN A 527 -1.79 -4.03 3.26
N TYR A 528 -1.05 -3.85 4.35
CA TYR A 528 0.33 -3.37 4.29
C TYR A 528 1.30 -4.40 3.69
N SER A 529 1.10 -5.68 3.93
CA SER A 529 1.83 -6.78 3.27
C SER A 529 1.65 -6.68 1.75
N ASN A 530 0.42 -6.42 1.30
CA ASN A 530 0.11 -6.26 -0.12
C ASN A 530 0.63 -4.93 -0.70
N LEU A 531 0.60 -3.83 0.06
CA LEU A 531 1.16 -2.53 -0.35
C LEU A 531 2.69 -2.55 -0.47
N TYR A 532 3.38 -3.39 0.30
CA TYR A 532 4.84 -3.45 0.39
C TYR A 532 5.36 -4.89 0.34
N PRO A 533 5.22 -5.58 -0.81
CA PRO A 533 5.61 -6.98 -0.95
C PRO A 533 7.10 -7.24 -0.69
N SER A 534 7.95 -6.22 -0.77
CA SER A 534 9.37 -6.32 -0.42
C SER A 534 9.58 -6.75 1.03
N MET A 535 8.64 -6.44 1.92
CA MET A 535 8.70 -6.86 3.32
C MET A 535 8.53 -8.37 3.47
N ASN A 536 7.82 -9.07 2.58
CA ASN A 536 7.53 -10.50 2.73
C ASN A 536 8.79 -11.39 2.70
N ALA A 537 9.91 -10.88 2.16
CA ALA A 537 11.20 -11.56 2.23
C ALA A 537 11.86 -11.50 3.62
N ILE A 538 11.39 -10.61 4.50
CA ILE A 538 11.96 -10.32 5.82
C ILE A 538 10.94 -10.63 6.93
N LEU A 539 9.71 -10.15 6.76
CA LEU A 539 8.61 -10.18 7.70
C LEU A 539 7.28 -10.16 6.91
N ASP A 540 6.57 -11.29 6.91
CA ASP A 540 5.17 -11.33 6.49
C ASP A 540 4.27 -10.67 7.56
N LEU A 541 3.76 -9.49 7.23
CA LEU A 541 2.88 -8.72 8.09
C LEU A 541 1.47 -9.34 8.21
N GLY A 542 1.09 -10.23 7.28
CA GLY A 542 -0.17 -10.97 7.31
C GLY A 542 -0.16 -12.19 8.23
N ASN A 543 1.01 -12.57 8.77
CA ASN A 543 1.20 -13.74 9.62
C ASN A 543 1.38 -13.36 11.11
N TYR A 544 0.55 -13.94 11.98
CA TYR A 544 0.54 -13.66 13.42
C TYR A 544 1.88 -13.98 14.10
N ASN A 545 2.43 -15.18 13.89
CA ASN A 545 3.67 -15.64 14.52
C ASN A 545 4.85 -14.74 14.13
N HIS A 546 4.92 -14.36 12.86
CA HIS A 546 5.90 -13.42 12.34
C HIS A 546 5.79 -12.05 13.01
N VAL A 547 4.58 -11.50 13.12
CA VAL A 547 4.35 -10.19 13.76
C VAL A 547 4.71 -10.23 15.25
N VAL A 548 4.28 -11.25 16.00
CA VAL A 548 4.60 -11.37 17.44
C VAL A 548 6.10 -11.58 17.66
N ARG A 549 6.76 -12.41 16.84
CA ARG A 549 8.22 -12.61 16.88
C ARG A 549 8.98 -11.29 16.68
N HIS A 550 8.47 -10.40 15.84
CA HIS A 550 9.10 -9.11 15.52
C HIS A 550 8.44 -7.90 16.22
N GLN A 551 7.59 -8.13 17.23
CA GLN A 551 6.77 -7.10 17.87
C GLN A 551 7.56 -5.86 18.30
N THR A 552 8.78 -6.05 18.83
CA THR A 552 9.64 -4.96 19.30
C THR A 552 10.04 -4.04 18.14
N TYR A 553 10.40 -4.61 16.99
CA TYR A 553 10.82 -3.85 15.81
C TYR A 553 9.64 -3.16 15.16
N ILE A 554 8.51 -3.87 15.00
CA ILE A 554 7.27 -3.31 14.43
C ILE A 554 6.78 -2.14 15.29
N ARG A 555 6.74 -2.31 16.61
CA ARG A 555 6.38 -1.23 17.54
C ARG A 555 7.32 -0.04 17.41
N ARG A 556 8.64 -0.28 17.31
CA ARG A 556 9.63 0.79 17.16
C ARG A 556 9.47 1.57 15.85
N THR A 557 9.16 0.91 14.74
CA THR A 557 8.95 1.57 13.43
C THR A 557 7.62 2.33 13.39
N LEU A 558 6.55 1.78 13.95
CA LEU A 558 5.24 2.46 14.06
C LEU A 558 5.30 3.72 14.93
N LEU A 559 6.09 3.70 16.00
CA LEU A 559 6.25 4.82 16.94
C LEU A 559 7.42 5.75 16.61
N ALA A 560 8.21 5.45 15.58
CA ALA A 560 9.28 6.35 15.13
C ALA A 560 8.69 7.70 14.71
N PRO A 561 9.42 8.82 14.90
CA PRO A 561 9.01 10.13 14.37
C PRO A 561 8.67 10.02 12.88
N GLN A 562 7.64 10.74 12.43
CA GLN A 562 7.16 10.66 11.05
C GLN A 562 8.25 11.03 10.03
N GLU A 563 9.21 11.88 10.44
CA GLU A 563 10.39 12.30 9.68
C GLU A 563 11.44 11.20 9.51
N SER A 564 11.38 10.15 10.32
CA SER A 564 12.35 9.05 10.29
C SER A 564 12.21 8.22 9.00
N PRO A 565 13.32 7.82 8.36
CA PRO A 565 13.29 6.85 7.27
C PRO A 565 12.83 5.45 7.74
N ASN A 566 12.85 5.19 9.06
CA ASN A 566 12.38 3.94 9.66
C ASN A 566 10.89 3.99 10.06
N HIS A 567 10.20 5.11 9.85
CA HIS A 567 8.78 5.20 10.16
C HIS A 567 7.97 4.30 9.23
N MET A 568 7.11 3.47 9.81
CA MET A 568 6.16 2.64 9.08
C MET A 568 4.74 3.22 9.25
N PRO A 569 3.94 3.27 8.17
CA PRO A 569 4.21 2.81 6.80
C PRO A 569 4.93 3.86 5.93
N VAL A 570 5.50 3.40 4.82
CA VAL A 570 6.31 4.26 3.94
C VAL A 570 5.46 5.34 3.24
N THR A 571 4.26 5.02 2.75
CA THR A 571 3.29 5.97 2.16
C THR A 571 2.58 6.81 3.23
N ARG A 572 2.79 6.50 4.52
CA ARG A 572 2.14 7.18 5.66
C ARG A 572 0.60 7.15 5.59
N ASP A 573 0.04 6.11 4.97
CA ASP A 573 -1.41 5.84 4.91
C ASP A 573 -2.00 5.25 6.20
N LEU A 574 -1.17 5.03 7.23
CA LEU A 574 -1.65 4.50 8.51
C LEU A 574 -2.12 5.66 9.37
N SER A 575 -3.44 5.75 9.57
CA SER A 575 -3.99 6.75 10.49
C SER A 575 -3.47 6.51 11.92
N PRO A 576 -3.33 7.57 12.74
CA PRO A 576 -2.93 7.42 14.14
C PRO A 576 -3.84 6.46 14.92
N GLY A 577 -5.14 6.41 14.63
CA GLY A 577 -6.06 5.46 15.27
C GLY A 577 -5.70 4.00 14.97
N ARG A 578 -5.46 3.65 13.70
CA ARG A 578 -5.02 2.32 13.30
C ARG A 578 -3.65 1.96 13.89
N ARG A 579 -2.70 2.91 13.87
CA ARG A 579 -1.39 2.75 14.52
C ARG A 579 -1.54 2.46 16.01
N ASP A 580 -2.33 3.27 16.71
CA ASP A 580 -2.55 3.14 18.16
C ASP A 580 -3.22 1.80 18.48
N MET A 581 -4.11 1.30 17.63
CA MET A 581 -4.74 -0.01 17.75
C MET A 581 -3.73 -1.16 17.62
N ILE A 582 -2.85 -1.14 16.61
CA ILE A 582 -1.80 -2.14 16.45
C ILE A 582 -0.86 -2.11 17.65
N VAL A 583 -0.41 -0.92 18.08
CA VAL A 583 0.48 -0.77 19.24
C VAL A 583 -0.19 -1.28 20.52
N LYS A 584 -1.47 -0.95 20.74
CA LYS A 584 -2.23 -1.44 21.89
C LYS A 584 -2.33 -2.96 21.91
N TRP A 585 -2.56 -3.57 20.75
CA TRP A 585 -2.57 -5.03 20.62
C TRP A 585 -1.19 -5.62 20.93
N LEU A 586 -0.11 -5.11 20.32
CA LEU A 586 1.27 -5.55 20.57
C LEU A 586 1.68 -5.44 22.05
N ASP A 587 1.17 -4.43 22.77
CA ASP A 587 1.49 -4.19 24.17
C ASP A 587 0.71 -5.09 25.14
N THR A 588 -0.24 -5.89 24.66
CA THR A 588 -1.04 -6.82 25.50
C THR A 588 -0.18 -8.00 26.00
N LYS A 589 -0.35 -8.38 27.26
CA LYS A 589 0.42 -9.43 27.97
C LYS A 589 -0.48 -10.56 28.49
N PRO A 590 0.02 -11.81 28.61
CA PRO A 590 1.38 -12.27 28.28
C PRO A 590 1.65 -12.35 26.77
N ALA A 591 0.61 -12.54 25.95
CA ALA A 591 0.66 -12.46 24.49
C ALA A 591 -0.53 -11.67 23.93
N PRO A 592 -0.41 -11.03 22.76
CA PRO A 592 -1.52 -10.37 22.09
C PRO A 592 -2.65 -11.37 21.72
N PRO A 593 -3.92 -11.02 21.94
CA PRO A 593 -5.03 -11.94 21.69
C PRO A 593 -5.26 -12.12 20.19
N ILE A 594 -5.53 -13.36 19.79
CA ILE A 594 -5.71 -13.72 18.38
C ILE A 594 -7.18 -13.56 17.98
N LEU A 595 -8.05 -14.18 18.75
CA LEU A 595 -9.49 -14.21 18.53
C LEU A 595 -10.19 -14.04 19.88
N GLU A 596 -11.19 -13.16 19.93
CA GLU A 596 -12.13 -13.06 21.05
C GLU A 596 -13.52 -12.91 20.47
N ILE A 597 -14.44 -13.80 20.85
CA ILE A 597 -15.84 -13.77 20.40
C ILE A 597 -16.69 -13.20 21.54
N GLU A 598 -17.00 -11.90 21.46
CA GLU A 598 -17.80 -11.19 22.47
C GLU A 598 -19.15 -10.72 21.91
N THR A 599 -19.25 -10.54 20.60
CA THR A 599 -20.46 -10.11 19.89
C THR A 599 -20.88 -11.12 18.81
N VAL A 600 -22.11 -11.01 18.33
CA VAL A 600 -22.60 -11.84 17.21
C VAL A 600 -21.81 -11.53 15.93
N GLU A 601 -21.37 -10.28 15.75
CA GLU A 601 -20.51 -9.87 14.64
C GLU A 601 -19.14 -10.55 14.70
N ASP A 602 -18.54 -10.68 15.89
CA ASP A 602 -17.28 -11.42 16.07
C ASP A 602 -17.45 -12.90 15.68
N LEU A 603 -18.55 -13.52 16.12
CA LEU A 603 -18.86 -14.91 15.77
C LEU A 603 -19.06 -15.09 14.26
N ARG A 604 -19.80 -14.20 13.60
CA ARG A 604 -20.01 -14.23 12.15
C ARG A 604 -18.69 -14.07 11.39
N ALA A 605 -17.79 -13.22 11.87
CA ALA A 605 -16.46 -13.06 11.28
C ALA A 605 -15.61 -14.33 11.44
N ALA A 606 -15.63 -14.96 12.62
CA ALA A 606 -14.95 -16.23 12.87
C ALA A 606 -15.49 -17.37 11.97
N LEU A 607 -16.81 -17.53 11.90
CA LEU A 607 -17.45 -18.52 11.01
C LEU A 607 -17.13 -18.27 9.53
N GLN A 608 -17.06 -17.01 9.10
CA GLN A 608 -16.63 -16.70 7.74
C GLN A 608 -15.17 -17.10 7.49
N GLN A 609 -14.27 -16.98 8.47
CA GLN A 609 -12.90 -17.47 8.34
C GLN A 609 -12.85 -19.00 8.31
N ALA A 610 -13.68 -19.69 9.11
CA ALA A 610 -13.78 -21.16 9.08
C ALA A 610 -14.20 -21.67 7.69
N ILE A 611 -15.17 -21.02 7.02
CA ILE A 611 -15.51 -21.33 5.62
C ILE A 611 -14.28 -21.25 4.70
N LEU A 612 -13.39 -20.27 4.90
CA LEU A 612 -12.20 -20.14 4.08
C LEU A 612 -11.17 -21.23 4.39
N VAL A 613 -11.07 -21.67 5.65
CA VAL A 613 -10.19 -22.77 6.07
C VAL A 613 -10.60 -24.03 5.33
N GLU A 614 -11.87 -24.44 5.42
CA GLU A 614 -12.38 -25.63 4.72
C GLU A 614 -12.27 -25.50 3.19
N LEU A 615 -12.44 -24.30 2.65
CA LEU A 615 -12.28 -24.09 1.21
C LEU A 615 -10.81 -24.23 0.77
N ALA A 616 -9.85 -23.92 1.63
CA ALA A 616 -8.42 -23.92 1.32
C ALA A 616 -7.78 -25.32 1.34
N THR A 617 -8.45 -26.32 1.93
CA THR A 617 -7.99 -27.72 2.00
C THR A 617 -8.43 -28.54 0.80
N ILE A 618 -9.61 -28.25 0.23
CA ILE A 618 -10.22 -28.99 -0.88
C ILE A 618 -9.36 -29.00 -2.15
N PRO A 619 -8.88 -27.87 -2.72
CA PRO A 619 -8.12 -27.88 -3.96
C PRO A 619 -6.78 -28.65 -3.92
N PRO A 620 -5.95 -28.57 -2.86
CA PRO A 620 -4.77 -29.42 -2.71
C PRO A 620 -5.07 -30.92 -2.77
N TYR A 621 -6.12 -31.35 -2.06
CA TYR A 621 -6.52 -32.76 -2.02
C TYR A 621 -7.04 -33.21 -3.39
N LEU A 622 -7.82 -32.37 -4.07
CA LEU A 622 -8.29 -32.61 -5.44
C LEU A 622 -7.14 -32.64 -6.46
N ALA A 623 -6.16 -31.74 -6.38
CA ALA A 623 -5.00 -31.71 -7.28
C ALA A 623 -4.22 -33.04 -7.20
N THR A 624 -4.00 -33.53 -5.98
CA THR A 624 -3.37 -34.83 -5.75
C THR A 624 -4.24 -35.97 -6.26
N LEU A 625 -5.53 -36.00 -5.92
CA LEU A 625 -6.46 -37.04 -6.34
C LEU A 625 -6.55 -37.14 -7.87
N PHE A 626 -6.66 -36.01 -8.57
CA PHE A 626 -6.78 -35.97 -10.02
C PHE A 626 -5.49 -36.40 -10.74
N SER A 627 -4.33 -36.24 -10.10
CA SER A 627 -3.05 -36.69 -10.67
C SER A 627 -2.89 -38.21 -10.79
N ILE A 628 -3.79 -39.00 -10.20
CA ILE A 628 -3.75 -40.47 -10.22
C ILE A 628 -4.32 -40.99 -11.55
N LYS A 629 -3.57 -41.86 -12.25
CA LYS A 629 -4.01 -42.50 -13.50
C LYS A 629 -5.16 -43.48 -13.25
N PRO A 630 -6.13 -43.61 -14.17
CA PRO A 630 -7.22 -44.57 -14.03
C PRO A 630 -6.72 -46.00 -13.78
N GLY A 631 -7.24 -46.65 -12.73
CA GLY A 631 -6.88 -48.03 -12.35
C GLY A 631 -5.63 -48.17 -11.47
N HIS A 632 -4.91 -47.08 -11.18
CA HIS A 632 -3.73 -47.09 -10.31
C HIS A 632 -4.03 -46.47 -8.94
N ASN A 633 -3.20 -46.81 -7.93
CA ASN A 633 -3.28 -46.25 -6.57
C ASN A 633 -4.70 -46.24 -6.00
N VAL A 634 -5.52 -47.25 -6.33
CA VAL A 634 -6.98 -47.23 -6.12
C VAL A 634 -7.34 -46.97 -4.66
N LYS A 635 -6.67 -47.66 -3.72
CA LYS A 635 -6.93 -47.48 -2.30
C LYS A 635 -6.55 -46.09 -1.78
N ILE A 636 -5.44 -45.53 -2.27
CA ILE A 636 -5.03 -44.15 -1.95
C ILE A 636 -6.06 -43.16 -2.50
N ALA A 637 -6.52 -43.35 -3.73
CA ALA A 637 -7.55 -42.51 -4.35
C ALA A 637 -8.89 -42.57 -3.60
N GLU A 638 -9.28 -43.73 -3.07
CA GLU A 638 -10.45 -43.89 -2.21
C GLU A 638 -10.32 -43.10 -0.91
N LEU A 639 -9.18 -43.23 -0.21
CA LEU A 639 -8.93 -42.53 1.06
C LEU A 639 -8.96 -41.00 0.86
N ILE A 640 -8.22 -40.48 -0.13
CA ILE A 640 -8.18 -39.04 -0.40
C ILE A 640 -9.56 -38.53 -0.83
N ARG A 641 -10.29 -39.29 -1.67
CA ARG A 641 -11.65 -38.90 -2.08
C ARG A 641 -12.61 -38.86 -0.89
N GLY A 642 -12.53 -39.82 0.03
CA GLY A 642 -13.33 -39.81 1.25
C GLY A 642 -13.14 -38.53 2.06
N VAL A 643 -11.87 -38.16 2.31
CA VAL A 643 -11.53 -36.92 3.01
C VAL A 643 -12.04 -35.69 2.27
N VAL A 644 -11.83 -35.58 0.95
CA VAL A 644 -12.33 -34.42 0.17
C VAL A 644 -13.83 -34.22 0.31
N ILE A 645 -14.62 -35.30 0.31
CA ILE A 645 -16.09 -35.20 0.43
C ILE A 645 -16.47 -34.77 1.85
N GLU A 646 -15.73 -35.21 2.87
CA GLU A 646 -15.90 -34.74 4.25
C GLU A 646 -15.55 -33.25 4.39
N GLU A 647 -14.45 -32.76 3.80
CA GLU A 647 -14.11 -31.32 3.77
C GLU A 647 -15.21 -30.47 3.08
N MET A 648 -15.80 -30.98 2.00
CA MET A 648 -16.95 -30.32 1.35
C MET A 648 -18.18 -30.28 2.28
N GLN A 649 -18.39 -31.32 3.09
CA GLN A 649 -19.42 -31.34 4.11
C GLN A 649 -19.11 -30.36 5.25
N HIS A 650 -17.85 -30.21 5.67
CA HIS A 650 -17.44 -29.22 6.67
C HIS A 650 -17.73 -27.81 6.19
N LEU A 651 -17.31 -27.45 4.98
CA LEU A 651 -17.65 -26.18 4.34
C LEU A 651 -19.16 -25.90 4.37
N ALA A 652 -19.97 -26.89 3.97
CA ALA A 652 -21.42 -26.78 3.98
C ALA A 652 -21.99 -26.61 5.40
N GLN A 653 -21.41 -27.33 6.37
CA GLN A 653 -21.81 -27.29 7.77
C GLN A 653 -21.56 -25.92 8.39
N VAL A 654 -20.40 -25.32 8.15
CA VAL A 654 -20.08 -23.96 8.63
C VAL A 654 -21.00 -22.93 7.97
N CYS A 655 -21.33 -23.08 6.69
CA CYS A 655 -22.28 -22.22 6.01
C CYS A 655 -23.68 -22.29 6.67
N ASN A 656 -24.15 -23.49 7.03
CA ASN A 656 -25.38 -23.68 7.77
C ASN A 656 -25.34 -22.98 9.15
N ILE A 657 -24.23 -23.10 9.89
CA ILE A 657 -24.05 -22.43 11.19
C ILE A 657 -24.07 -20.90 11.01
N LEU A 658 -23.34 -20.35 10.04
CA LEU A 658 -23.30 -18.91 9.75
C LEU A 658 -24.69 -18.37 9.38
N ASN A 659 -25.42 -19.08 8.52
CA ASN A 659 -26.80 -18.73 8.19
C ASN A 659 -27.70 -18.75 9.43
N ALA A 660 -27.58 -19.76 10.29
CA ALA A 660 -28.42 -19.92 11.48
C ALA A 660 -28.28 -18.76 12.48
N VAL A 661 -27.07 -18.19 12.61
CA VAL A 661 -26.81 -17.00 13.44
C VAL A 661 -27.09 -15.67 12.71
N GLY A 662 -27.79 -15.72 11.56
CA GLY A 662 -28.20 -14.56 10.77
C GLY A 662 -27.10 -13.91 9.94
N GLY A 663 -25.98 -14.61 9.71
CA GLY A 663 -24.94 -14.21 8.77
C GLY A 663 -25.28 -14.59 7.34
N GLN A 664 -24.34 -14.30 6.42
CA GLN A 664 -24.42 -14.66 5.01
C GLN A 664 -23.03 -15.11 4.54
N PRO A 665 -22.86 -16.39 4.16
CA PRO A 665 -21.61 -16.87 3.58
C PRO A 665 -21.17 -16.05 2.38
N LYS A 666 -19.89 -15.70 2.33
CA LYS A 666 -19.24 -15.06 1.18
C LYS A 666 -18.23 -16.03 0.60
N ILE A 667 -18.54 -16.61 -0.55
CA ILE A 667 -17.70 -17.58 -1.26
C ILE A 667 -17.36 -17.03 -2.64
N GLY A 668 -16.13 -17.24 -3.09
CA GLY A 668 -15.71 -16.87 -4.43
C GLY A 668 -15.44 -15.39 -4.69
N ARG A 669 -15.33 -14.54 -3.66
CA ARG A 669 -14.79 -13.17 -3.86
C ARG A 669 -13.29 -13.25 -4.18
N PRO A 670 -12.73 -12.39 -5.04
CA PRO A 670 -11.37 -12.57 -5.56
C PRO A 670 -10.31 -12.82 -4.48
N ALA A 671 -10.26 -12.03 -3.42
CA ALA A 671 -9.28 -12.24 -2.34
C ALA A 671 -9.69 -13.25 -1.25
N LEU A 672 -10.88 -13.82 -1.36
CA LEU A 672 -11.33 -14.94 -0.53
C LEU A 672 -11.15 -16.29 -1.25
N VAL A 673 -10.72 -16.27 -2.52
CA VAL A 673 -10.30 -17.47 -3.24
C VAL A 673 -8.93 -17.87 -2.68
N PRO A 674 -8.78 -19.08 -2.13
CA PRO A 674 -7.48 -19.56 -1.67
C PRO A 674 -6.45 -19.56 -2.80
N THR A 675 -5.22 -19.19 -2.48
CA THR A 675 -4.13 -19.11 -3.46
C THR A 675 -3.03 -20.07 -3.11
N TYR A 676 -2.43 -20.70 -4.11
CA TYR A 676 -1.40 -21.72 -3.92
C TYR A 676 -0.14 -21.41 -4.73
N PRO A 677 1.07 -21.69 -4.20
CA PRO A 677 1.30 -22.07 -2.81
C PRO A 677 0.96 -20.90 -1.87
N GLY A 678 0.38 -21.18 -0.71
CA GLY A 678 -0.11 -20.15 0.20
C GLY A 678 -0.29 -20.65 1.62
N LYS A 679 -0.74 -19.75 2.50
CA LYS A 679 -1.04 -20.06 3.91
C LYS A 679 -2.50 -20.49 4.06
N LEU A 680 -2.78 -21.26 5.11
CA LEU A 680 -4.16 -21.44 5.55
C LEU A 680 -4.74 -20.07 5.97
N PRO A 681 -6.00 -19.77 5.60
CA PRO A 681 -6.67 -18.55 6.02
C PRO A 681 -7.02 -18.60 7.51
N GLY A 682 -7.37 -17.44 8.07
CA GLY A 682 -7.72 -17.33 9.49
C GLY A 682 -6.52 -17.48 10.44
N PRO A 683 -6.79 -17.73 11.73
CA PRO A 683 -5.76 -17.85 12.77
C PRO A 683 -5.11 -19.23 12.88
N VAL A 684 -5.52 -20.18 12.03
CA VAL A 684 -5.12 -21.59 12.13
C VAL A 684 -3.75 -21.80 11.53
N MET A 685 -2.86 -22.46 12.28
CA MET A 685 -1.53 -22.91 11.84
C MET A 685 -0.84 -21.96 10.83
N PRO A 686 -0.55 -20.71 11.23
CA PRO A 686 -0.20 -19.63 10.29
C PRO A 686 1.09 -19.89 9.49
N ASP A 687 1.91 -20.85 9.90
CA ASP A 687 3.17 -21.22 9.26
C ASP A 687 3.03 -22.35 8.22
N VAL A 688 1.93 -23.12 8.23
CA VAL A 688 1.68 -24.19 7.26
C VAL A 688 1.56 -23.61 5.86
N ASN A 689 2.29 -24.20 4.90
CA ASN A 689 2.29 -23.78 3.51
C ASN A 689 1.61 -24.83 2.64
N VAL A 690 0.42 -24.50 2.19
CA VAL A 690 -0.45 -25.34 1.37
C VAL A 690 -0.04 -25.23 -0.10
N ARG A 691 0.09 -26.37 -0.79
CA ARG A 691 0.63 -26.45 -2.16
C ARG A 691 -0.24 -27.34 -3.05
N LEU A 692 -0.23 -27.08 -4.36
CA LEU A 692 -0.88 -27.94 -5.35
C LEU A 692 0.16 -28.86 -5.95
N ARG A 693 0.14 -30.15 -5.62
CA ARG A 693 1.09 -31.12 -6.17
C ARG A 693 0.39 -32.41 -6.56
N ARG A 694 1.09 -33.19 -7.37
CA ARG A 694 0.72 -34.58 -7.66
C ARG A 694 0.90 -35.48 -6.44
N LEU A 695 0.30 -36.67 -6.50
CA LEU A 695 0.46 -37.69 -5.47
C LEU A 695 1.94 -38.06 -5.28
N SER A 696 2.41 -37.86 -4.06
CA SER A 696 3.64 -38.46 -3.54
C SER A 696 3.49 -38.66 -2.04
N ILE A 697 4.16 -39.67 -1.48
CA ILE A 697 4.18 -39.92 -0.04
C ILE A 697 4.71 -38.69 0.72
N GLU A 698 5.70 -37.98 0.15
CA GLU A 698 6.23 -36.76 0.73
C GLU A 698 5.18 -35.65 0.80
N HIS A 699 4.38 -35.45 -0.24
CA HIS A 699 3.38 -34.39 -0.24
C HIS A 699 2.24 -34.68 0.75
N VAL A 700 1.77 -35.93 0.83
CA VAL A 700 0.77 -36.34 1.83
C VAL A 700 1.29 -36.10 3.24
N ARG A 701 2.54 -36.51 3.53
CA ARG A 701 3.17 -36.30 4.84
C ARG A 701 3.37 -34.83 5.19
N ASN A 702 3.91 -34.04 4.27
CA ASN A 702 4.39 -32.69 4.56
C ASN A 702 3.31 -31.61 4.41
N CYS A 703 2.21 -31.91 3.70
CA CYS A 703 1.11 -30.98 3.47
C CYS A 703 -0.17 -31.46 4.15
N PHE A 704 -0.66 -32.67 3.82
CA PHE A 704 -1.99 -33.10 4.25
C PHE A 704 -2.01 -33.41 5.75
N MET A 705 -1.07 -34.23 6.21
CA MET A 705 -0.92 -34.51 7.65
C MET A 705 -0.54 -33.27 8.46
N ALA A 706 0.06 -32.24 7.84
CA ALA A 706 0.35 -30.97 8.51
C ALA A 706 -0.88 -30.07 8.63
N ILE A 707 -1.82 -30.15 7.67
CA ILE A 707 -3.13 -29.48 7.74
C ILE A 707 -3.98 -30.17 8.82
N GLU A 708 -4.03 -31.50 8.81
CA GLU A 708 -4.86 -32.28 9.73
C GLU A 708 -4.14 -32.62 11.04
N GLN A 709 -3.05 -31.92 11.38
CA GLN A 709 -2.24 -32.29 12.53
C GLN A 709 -3.11 -32.31 13.80
N PRO A 710 -3.26 -33.46 14.47
CA PRO A 710 -4.09 -33.55 15.65
C PRO A 710 -3.40 -32.83 16.80
N ASP A 711 -4.21 -32.30 17.70
CA ASP A 711 -3.77 -31.91 19.03
C ASP A 711 -4.66 -32.56 20.08
N HIS A 712 -4.05 -32.99 21.18
CA HIS A 712 -4.79 -33.62 22.26
C HIS A 712 -5.25 -32.55 23.23
N PRO A 713 -6.56 -32.20 23.23
CA PRO A 713 -7.03 -31.13 24.09
C PRO A 713 -6.80 -31.52 25.55
N MET A 714 -6.29 -30.57 26.31
CA MET A 714 -6.17 -30.69 27.75
C MET A 714 -7.49 -30.28 28.38
N VAL A 715 -8.12 -31.17 29.15
CA VAL A 715 -9.34 -30.91 29.91
C VAL A 715 -9.00 -31.02 31.40
N ASP A 716 -9.20 -29.94 32.14
CA ASP A 716 -8.87 -29.86 33.58
C ASP A 716 -7.41 -30.28 33.88
N GLY A 717 -6.48 -29.92 32.99
CA GLY A 717 -5.04 -30.17 33.12
C GLY A 717 -4.59 -31.59 32.77
N LYS A 718 -5.44 -32.41 32.14
CA LYS A 718 -5.10 -33.76 31.65
C LYS A 718 -5.46 -33.91 30.18
N GLU A 719 -4.68 -34.73 29.49
CA GLU A 719 -4.99 -35.14 28.12
C GLU A 719 -6.35 -35.83 28.09
N TYR A 720 -7.26 -35.31 27.26
CA TYR A 720 -8.59 -35.88 27.10
C TYR A 720 -8.53 -37.16 26.24
N LYS A 721 -9.28 -38.19 26.64
CA LYS A 721 -9.38 -39.48 25.95
C LYS A 721 -10.84 -39.95 25.88
N GLY A 722 -11.23 -40.51 24.74
CA GLY A 722 -12.56 -41.06 24.44
C GLY A 722 -13.55 -40.07 23.82
N ALA A 723 -14.67 -40.57 23.30
CA ALA A 723 -15.75 -39.76 22.74
C ALA A 723 -16.43 -38.84 23.78
N VAL A 724 -16.66 -37.57 23.42
CA VAL A 724 -17.40 -36.59 24.26
C VAL A 724 -18.89 -36.89 24.28
N ILE A 725 -19.43 -37.26 23.13
CA ILE A 725 -20.81 -37.71 22.94
C ILE A 725 -20.80 -38.87 21.96
N ARG A 726 -21.57 -39.92 22.25
CA ARG A 726 -21.67 -41.09 21.38
C ARG A 726 -22.67 -40.83 20.24
N PRO A 727 -22.34 -41.16 18.96
CA PRO A 727 -23.23 -40.92 17.83
C PRO A 727 -24.63 -41.53 18.00
N GLU A 728 -24.74 -42.70 18.63
CA GLU A 728 -26.01 -43.39 18.90
C GLU A 728 -26.95 -42.62 19.85
N ASN A 729 -26.43 -41.67 20.63
CA ASN A 729 -27.23 -40.81 21.50
C ASN A 729 -27.96 -39.70 20.74
N VAL A 730 -27.63 -39.50 19.45
CA VAL A 730 -28.18 -38.44 18.61
C VAL A 730 -29.11 -39.03 17.56
N GLN A 731 -30.42 -38.78 17.69
CA GLN A 731 -31.40 -39.20 16.67
C GLN A 731 -31.64 -38.07 15.67
N LEU A 732 -31.54 -38.38 14.39
CA LEU A 732 -31.66 -37.44 13.28
C LEU A 732 -32.78 -37.86 12.32
N ASP A 733 -33.33 -36.90 11.56
CA ASP A 733 -34.09 -37.19 10.35
C ASP A 733 -33.18 -37.21 9.10
N LYS A 734 -33.74 -37.64 7.96
CA LYS A 734 -33.00 -37.70 6.69
C LYS A 734 -32.52 -36.32 6.19
N ALA A 735 -33.12 -35.24 6.66
CA ALA A 735 -32.75 -33.89 6.27
C ALA A 735 -31.65 -33.31 7.18
N GLY A 736 -31.23 -34.02 8.22
CA GLY A 736 -30.22 -33.57 9.19
C GLY A 736 -30.79 -32.77 10.36
N ASN A 737 -32.11 -32.81 10.61
CA ASN A 737 -32.68 -32.21 11.82
C ASN A 737 -32.50 -33.14 13.02
N VAL A 738 -32.07 -32.58 14.16
CA VAL A 738 -31.97 -33.30 15.44
C VAL A 738 -33.38 -33.57 15.97
N LYS A 739 -33.79 -34.85 16.01
CA LYS A 739 -35.07 -35.29 16.58
C LYS A 739 -35.01 -35.40 18.10
N SER A 740 -33.95 -36.02 18.61
CA SER A 740 -33.73 -36.16 20.06
C SER A 740 -32.26 -36.35 20.39
N VAL A 741 -31.83 -35.69 21.45
CA VAL A 741 -30.55 -35.86 22.14
C VAL A 741 -30.79 -35.43 23.59
N SER A 742 -30.18 -36.10 24.57
CA SER A 742 -30.46 -35.77 25.97
C SER A 742 -29.81 -34.42 26.34
N ASP A 743 -30.46 -33.66 27.25
CA ASP A 743 -29.84 -32.44 27.75
C ASP A 743 -28.55 -32.72 28.55
N ALA A 744 -28.36 -33.95 29.04
CA ALA A 744 -27.13 -34.35 29.72
C ALA A 744 -25.97 -34.45 28.73
N ASP A 745 -26.20 -35.06 27.57
CA ASP A 745 -25.20 -35.17 26.50
C ASP A 745 -24.80 -33.79 25.97
N ILE A 746 -25.77 -32.91 25.71
CA ILE A 746 -25.48 -31.54 25.27
C ILE A 746 -24.72 -30.75 26.33
N ARG A 747 -25.02 -30.93 27.62
CA ARG A 747 -24.26 -30.29 28.70
C ARG A 747 -22.83 -30.82 28.79
N ALA A 748 -22.63 -32.13 28.60
CA ALA A 748 -21.29 -32.71 28.57
C ALA A 748 -20.48 -32.14 27.41
N LEU A 749 -21.09 -32.04 26.23
CA LEU A 749 -20.47 -31.43 25.05
C LEU A 749 -20.14 -29.93 25.25
N GLU A 750 -21.07 -29.15 25.80
CA GLU A 750 -20.82 -27.74 26.12
C GLU A 750 -19.73 -27.59 27.20
N ASP A 751 -19.70 -28.44 28.22
CA ASP A 751 -18.66 -28.42 29.27
C ASP A 751 -17.29 -28.75 28.69
N TRP A 752 -17.21 -29.75 27.80
CA TRP A 752 -15.97 -30.12 27.11
C TRP A 752 -15.42 -28.95 26.31
N PHE A 753 -16.21 -28.34 25.41
CA PHE A 753 -15.78 -27.14 24.68
C PHE A 753 -15.37 -25.98 25.59
N ASN A 754 -15.97 -25.83 26.78
CA ASN A 754 -15.55 -24.77 27.70
C ASN A 754 -14.24 -25.06 28.43
N LYS A 755 -13.78 -26.31 28.45
CA LYS A 755 -12.60 -26.77 29.20
C LYS A 755 -11.44 -27.21 28.31
N ALA A 756 -11.70 -27.63 27.08
CA ALA A 756 -10.70 -28.12 26.14
C ALA A 756 -9.69 -27.04 25.77
N GLU A 757 -8.43 -27.21 26.19
CA GLU A 757 -7.33 -26.31 25.86
C GLU A 757 -6.42 -26.97 24.82
N TYR A 758 -6.18 -26.26 23.72
CA TYR A 758 -5.34 -26.73 22.60
C TYR A 758 -4.01 -25.95 22.56
N THR A 759 -2.93 -26.62 22.22
CA THR A 759 -1.62 -26.06 21.86
C THR A 759 -0.93 -27.02 20.88
N PRO A 760 -0.87 -26.73 19.55
CA PRO A 760 -0.94 -25.42 18.90
C PRO A 760 -2.35 -25.00 18.41
N MET A 761 -2.44 -23.88 17.68
CA MET A 761 -3.70 -23.35 17.10
C MET A 761 -4.13 -24.16 15.87
N THR A 762 -4.59 -25.39 16.09
CA THR A 762 -5.10 -26.30 15.06
C THR A 762 -6.50 -25.88 14.57
N ILE A 763 -7.07 -26.63 13.62
CA ILE A 763 -8.44 -26.43 13.15
C ILE A 763 -9.42 -26.69 14.32
N GLY A 764 -9.15 -27.74 15.11
CA GLY A 764 -9.86 -28.09 16.34
C GLY A 764 -9.88 -26.96 17.36
N TRP A 765 -8.74 -26.33 17.62
CA TRP A 765 -8.67 -25.13 18.47
C TRP A 765 -9.63 -24.03 17.98
N PHE A 766 -9.67 -23.78 16.68
CA PHE A 766 -10.48 -22.69 16.14
C PHE A 766 -11.98 -22.97 16.28
N TYR A 767 -12.40 -24.20 16.01
CA TYR A 767 -13.78 -24.63 16.22
C TYR A 767 -14.20 -24.65 17.69
N ASP A 768 -13.29 -25.00 18.60
CA ASP A 768 -13.49 -24.88 20.04
C ASP A 768 -13.79 -23.41 20.44
N GLN A 769 -13.03 -22.45 19.91
CA GLN A 769 -13.30 -21.02 20.15
C GLN A 769 -14.68 -20.60 19.63
N ILE A 770 -15.09 -21.09 18.46
CA ILE A 770 -16.43 -20.83 17.88
C ILE A 770 -17.53 -21.42 18.77
N ALA A 771 -17.37 -22.67 19.23
CA ALA A 771 -18.33 -23.36 20.09
C ALA A 771 -18.49 -22.65 21.45
N ARG A 772 -17.39 -22.20 22.06
CA ARG A 772 -17.39 -21.35 23.27
C ARG A 772 -18.13 -20.04 23.02
N GLY A 773 -17.88 -19.40 21.87
CA GLY A 773 -18.55 -18.17 21.44
C GLY A 773 -20.06 -18.34 21.31
N ILE A 774 -20.51 -19.39 20.61
CA ILE A 774 -21.94 -19.75 20.48
C ILE A 774 -22.57 -19.95 21.85
N SER A 775 -21.96 -20.79 22.69
CA SER A 775 -22.46 -21.12 24.03
C SER A 775 -22.63 -19.88 24.91
N LYS A 776 -21.66 -18.96 24.85
CA LYS A 776 -21.67 -17.70 25.58
C LYS A 776 -22.72 -16.70 25.08
N LEU A 777 -22.83 -16.54 23.76
CA LEU A 777 -23.74 -15.55 23.15
C LEU A 777 -25.20 -15.99 23.23
N ASP A 778 -25.49 -17.28 23.03
CA ASP A 778 -26.83 -17.85 23.15
C ASP A 778 -27.39 -17.73 24.57
N ARG A 779 -26.53 -17.85 25.60
CA ARG A 779 -26.90 -17.58 26.99
C ARG A 779 -27.31 -16.12 27.25
N ARG A 780 -26.78 -15.16 26.48
CA ARG A 780 -27.00 -13.72 26.68
C ARG A 780 -28.18 -13.18 25.88
N SER A 781 -28.46 -13.78 24.72
CA SER A 781 -29.45 -13.27 23.76
C SER A 781 -29.89 -14.37 22.80
N LYS A 782 -31.02 -14.18 22.12
CA LYS A 782 -31.43 -15.09 21.04
C LYS A 782 -30.41 -15.03 19.90
N LEU A 783 -29.54 -16.03 19.80
CA LEU A 783 -28.46 -16.09 18.82
C LEU A 783 -28.92 -16.59 17.44
N PHE A 784 -29.76 -17.62 17.45
CA PHE A 784 -30.24 -18.27 16.23
C PHE A 784 -31.44 -17.51 15.65
N THR A 785 -31.13 -16.49 14.85
CA THR A 785 -32.12 -15.58 14.22
C THR A 785 -32.16 -15.69 12.70
N GLY A 786 -31.37 -16.60 12.13
CA GLY A 786 -31.29 -16.85 10.69
C GLY A 786 -32.58 -17.36 10.08
N ASP A 787 -32.70 -17.22 8.77
CA ASP A 787 -33.80 -17.78 7.99
C ASP A 787 -33.61 -19.31 7.86
N PRO A 788 -34.51 -20.14 8.40
CA PRO A 788 -34.41 -21.60 8.31
C PRO A 788 -34.45 -22.13 6.86
N ASN A 789 -34.97 -21.35 5.90
CA ASN A 789 -35.00 -21.73 4.49
C ASN A 789 -33.62 -21.68 3.83
N ARG A 790 -32.62 -21.09 4.49
CA ARG A 790 -31.22 -21.05 4.01
C ARG A 790 -30.38 -22.24 4.47
N GLN A 791 -30.96 -23.16 5.25
CA GLN A 791 -30.27 -24.37 5.67
C GLN A 791 -30.29 -25.38 4.53
N VAL A 792 -29.10 -25.87 4.17
CA VAL A 792 -28.89 -26.91 3.15
C VAL A 792 -28.90 -28.28 3.80
N SER A 793 -29.41 -29.29 3.10
CA SER A 793 -29.47 -30.68 3.54
C SER A 793 -28.80 -31.58 2.51
N TRP A 794 -28.07 -32.59 2.98
CA TRP A 794 -27.40 -33.57 2.13
C TRP A 794 -27.56 -34.97 2.76
N PRO A 795 -28.63 -35.69 2.41
CA PRO A 795 -28.97 -36.97 3.05
C PRO A 795 -27.92 -38.07 2.87
N ASP A 796 -27.19 -38.04 1.75
CA ASP A 796 -26.21 -39.06 1.36
C ASP A 796 -24.75 -38.61 1.58
N ALA A 797 -24.52 -37.62 2.45
CA ALA A 797 -23.17 -37.19 2.83
C ALA A 797 -22.41 -38.32 3.58
N PRO A 798 -21.06 -38.37 3.53
CA PRO A 798 -20.25 -39.35 4.27
C PRO A 798 -20.31 -39.18 5.81
N GLY A 799 -20.96 -38.11 6.28
CA GLY A 799 -21.35 -37.88 7.67
C GLY A 799 -22.72 -37.17 7.71
N VAL A 800 -23.04 -36.48 8.80
CA VAL A 800 -24.32 -35.76 8.90
C VAL A 800 -24.11 -34.29 8.52
N LEU A 801 -24.82 -33.82 7.50
CA LEU A 801 -25.01 -32.38 7.30
C LEU A 801 -26.18 -31.89 8.16
N TYR A 802 -25.87 -31.40 9.35
CA TYR A 802 -26.87 -30.89 10.30
C TYR A 802 -27.54 -29.63 9.77
N ARG A 803 -28.87 -29.61 9.85
CA ARG A 803 -29.66 -28.38 9.77
C ARG A 803 -29.56 -27.67 11.11
N VAL A 804 -28.90 -26.52 11.13
CA VAL A 804 -28.63 -25.77 12.35
C VAL A 804 -29.74 -24.77 12.58
N THR A 805 -30.46 -24.94 13.69
CA THR A 805 -31.58 -24.06 14.09
C THR A 805 -31.47 -23.58 15.53
N ASP A 806 -30.57 -24.17 16.32
CA ASP A 806 -30.36 -23.87 17.72
C ASP A 806 -28.93 -24.22 18.17
N LYS A 807 -28.62 -23.95 19.45
CA LYS A 807 -27.32 -24.26 20.03
C LYS A 807 -26.99 -25.76 19.98
N ARG A 808 -27.99 -26.63 20.18
CA ARG A 808 -27.77 -28.09 20.23
C ARG A 808 -27.25 -28.60 18.88
N SER A 809 -27.98 -28.29 17.82
CA SER A 809 -27.59 -28.63 16.45
C SER A 809 -26.26 -27.99 16.04
N ALA A 810 -25.96 -26.76 16.49
CA ALA A 810 -24.69 -26.11 16.20
C ALA A 810 -23.49 -26.78 16.89
N LEU A 811 -23.60 -27.16 18.17
CA LEU A 811 -22.50 -27.81 18.90
C LEU A 811 -22.22 -29.21 18.37
N LEU A 812 -23.25 -29.98 18.01
CA LEU A 812 -23.11 -31.30 17.38
C LEU A 812 -22.43 -31.19 16.01
N ALA A 813 -22.83 -30.21 15.21
CA ALA A 813 -22.22 -29.91 13.92
C ALA A 813 -20.73 -29.59 14.04
N ILE A 814 -20.36 -28.72 14.99
CA ILE A 814 -18.95 -28.37 15.23
C ILE A 814 -18.16 -29.58 15.72
N TYR A 815 -18.73 -30.38 16.63
CA TYR A 815 -18.07 -31.57 17.15
C TYR A 815 -17.74 -32.57 16.05
N GLN A 816 -18.67 -32.81 15.10
CA GLN A 816 -18.39 -33.69 13.96
C GLN A 816 -17.23 -33.20 13.10
N ILE A 817 -17.14 -31.89 12.84
CA ILE A 817 -16.02 -31.32 12.06
C ILE A 817 -14.69 -31.64 12.76
N VAL A 818 -14.61 -31.39 14.07
CA VAL A 818 -13.40 -31.67 14.87
C VAL A 818 -13.06 -33.16 14.88
N GLU A 819 -14.06 -34.04 15.06
CA GLU A 819 -13.84 -35.49 15.10
C GLU A 819 -13.35 -36.06 13.77
N GLN A 820 -13.94 -35.60 12.65
CA GLN A 820 -13.54 -36.05 11.31
C GLN A 820 -12.15 -35.53 10.92
N GLY A 821 -11.78 -34.30 11.27
CA GLY A 821 -10.44 -33.77 11.01
C GLY A 821 -9.37 -34.37 11.93
N GLU A 822 -9.45 -34.05 13.23
CA GLU A 822 -8.38 -34.25 14.23
C GLU A 822 -8.67 -35.35 15.27
N GLY A 823 -9.91 -35.82 15.42
CA GLY A 823 -10.38 -36.48 16.67
C GLY A 823 -9.94 -37.93 16.93
N SER A 824 -9.55 -38.69 15.91
CA SER A 824 -8.79 -39.92 16.15
C SER A 824 -7.36 -39.48 16.47
N PRO A 825 -6.65 -39.88 17.55
CA PRO A 825 -6.70 -41.14 18.27
C PRO A 825 -7.07 -40.96 19.77
N HIS A 826 -8.00 -40.07 20.14
CA HIS A 826 -8.37 -39.95 21.55
C HIS A 826 -8.97 -41.26 22.11
N ASP A 827 -9.37 -42.19 21.23
CA ASP A 827 -9.93 -43.51 21.57
C ASP A 827 -9.02 -44.72 21.32
N LEU A 828 -7.71 -44.55 21.06
CA LEU A 828 -6.84 -45.73 20.82
C LEU A 828 -6.69 -46.62 22.07
N ASP A 829 -6.84 -46.05 23.26
CA ASP A 829 -6.75 -46.76 24.55
C ASP A 829 -8.13 -47.19 25.10
N GLY A 830 -9.25 -46.81 24.47
CA GLY A 830 -10.62 -47.17 24.86
C GLY A 830 -11.12 -48.44 24.16
N ASP A 831 -12.05 -49.18 24.80
CA ASP A 831 -12.64 -50.41 24.24
C ASP A 831 -13.65 -50.16 23.10
N ASP A 832 -14.08 -48.91 22.89
CA ASP A 832 -15.25 -48.55 22.08
C ASP A 832 -14.96 -47.47 21.03
N LEU A 833 -14.05 -47.72 20.08
CA LEU A 833 -14.20 -47.28 18.68
C LEU A 833 -13.05 -47.80 17.82
N ALA A 834 -13.42 -48.50 16.74
CA ALA A 834 -12.87 -48.29 15.40
C ALA A 834 -13.56 -49.23 14.40
N ASP A 835 -14.57 -48.71 13.74
CA ASP A 835 -14.76 -49.05 12.34
C ASP A 835 -13.61 -48.38 11.55
N PRO A 836 -12.84 -49.10 10.71
CA PRO A 836 -11.91 -48.49 9.75
C PRO A 836 -12.54 -47.36 8.90
N ASN A 837 -13.87 -47.30 8.82
CA ASN A 837 -14.61 -46.22 8.15
C ASN A 837 -14.71 -44.91 8.97
N GLU A 838 -14.35 -44.90 10.27
CA GLU A 838 -14.55 -43.74 11.17
C GLU A 838 -13.25 -43.04 11.59
N LEU A 839 -12.11 -43.37 10.97
CA LEU A 839 -10.82 -42.71 11.25
C LEU A 839 -10.83 -41.23 10.84
N GLY A 840 -10.27 -40.36 11.70
CA GLY A 840 -10.00 -38.97 11.37
C GLY A 840 -8.99 -38.80 10.21
N HIS A 841 -9.02 -37.64 9.55
CA HIS A 841 -8.30 -37.39 8.30
C HIS A 841 -6.80 -37.60 8.43
N TYR A 842 -6.19 -37.13 9.52
CA TYR A 842 -4.76 -37.34 9.79
C TYR A 842 -4.35 -38.80 9.68
N TYR A 843 -5.16 -39.71 10.25
CA TYR A 843 -4.84 -41.13 10.32
C TYR A 843 -5.05 -41.79 8.97
N ARG A 844 -6.11 -41.43 8.24
CA ARG A 844 -6.30 -41.88 6.85
C ARG A 844 -5.14 -41.45 5.95
N PHE A 845 -4.59 -40.25 6.15
CA PHE A 845 -3.38 -39.80 5.45
C PHE A 845 -2.12 -40.52 5.95
N ALA A 846 -2.01 -40.78 7.24
CA ALA A 846 -0.91 -41.54 7.81
C ALA A 846 -0.89 -42.99 7.30
N GLU A 847 -2.04 -43.64 7.09
CA GLU A 847 -2.14 -44.96 6.46
C GLU A 847 -1.50 -45.00 5.08
N ILE A 848 -1.66 -43.94 4.27
CA ILE A 848 -1.01 -43.80 2.96
C ILE A 848 0.52 -43.70 3.14
N VAL A 849 0.96 -42.92 4.13
CA VAL A 849 2.38 -42.63 4.37
C VAL A 849 3.14 -43.85 4.93
N GLU A 850 2.49 -44.60 5.81
CA GLU A 850 3.00 -45.84 6.39
C GLU A 850 2.81 -47.05 5.45
N GLY A 851 1.98 -46.90 4.41
CA GLY A 851 1.72 -47.92 3.39
C GLY A 851 0.87 -49.09 3.88
N ARG A 852 0.19 -48.94 5.03
CA ARG A 852 -0.63 -49.97 5.67
C ARG A 852 -1.78 -49.33 6.44
N GLN A 853 -2.91 -50.04 6.49
CA GLN A 853 -4.04 -49.63 7.31
C GLN A 853 -3.71 -49.70 8.80
N LEU A 854 -4.29 -48.78 9.56
CA LEU A 854 -4.23 -48.72 11.00
C LEU A 854 -5.22 -49.73 11.59
N VAL A 855 -4.70 -50.71 12.35
CA VAL A 855 -5.51 -51.78 12.97
C VAL A 855 -5.08 -52.01 14.41
N ARG A 856 -5.94 -52.62 15.22
CA ARG A 856 -5.54 -53.18 16.52
C ARG A 856 -4.79 -54.49 16.30
N ASN A 857 -3.56 -54.57 16.79
CA ASN A 857 -2.78 -55.80 16.78
C ASN A 857 -3.32 -56.79 17.83
N ALA A 858 -2.73 -57.99 17.91
CA ALA A 858 -3.14 -59.03 18.87
C ALA A 858 -3.02 -58.64 20.36
N LYS A 859 -2.35 -57.53 20.67
CA LYS A 859 -2.22 -56.95 22.03
C LYS A 859 -3.22 -55.83 22.30
N GLY A 860 -4.12 -55.53 21.34
CA GLY A 860 -5.06 -54.42 21.43
C GLY A 860 -4.45 -53.05 21.12
N GLU A 861 -3.16 -52.99 20.75
CA GLU A 861 -2.47 -51.74 20.43
C GLU A 861 -2.71 -51.36 18.97
N TRP A 862 -2.85 -50.07 18.73
CA TRP A 862 -2.96 -49.53 17.38
C TRP A 862 -1.61 -49.47 16.69
N ARG A 863 -1.54 -50.11 15.51
CA ARG A 863 -0.36 -50.21 14.66
C ARG A 863 -0.76 -50.17 13.19
N TYR A 864 0.09 -49.60 12.35
CA TYR A 864 -0.04 -49.66 10.88
C TYR A 864 0.39 -51.04 10.37
N GLU A 865 -0.30 -52.09 10.82
CA GLU A 865 -0.03 -53.50 10.52
C GLU A 865 -1.14 -54.15 9.67
N GLY A 866 -2.16 -53.38 9.29
CA GLY A 866 -3.31 -53.85 8.51
C GLY A 866 -2.97 -54.17 7.05
N PRO A 867 -4.02 -54.37 6.22
CA PRO A 867 -3.89 -54.52 4.77
C PRO A 867 -2.97 -53.46 4.16
N GLU A 868 -2.15 -53.89 3.21
CA GLU A 868 -1.19 -53.02 2.53
C GLU A 868 -1.90 -52.00 1.64
N ILE A 869 -1.36 -50.77 1.63
CA ILE A 869 -1.77 -49.67 0.76
C ILE A 869 -0.58 -49.39 -0.18
N PRO A 870 -0.51 -50.08 -1.32
CA PRO A 870 0.62 -49.95 -2.22
C PRO A 870 0.60 -48.58 -2.90
N PHE A 871 1.78 -47.95 -2.96
CA PHE A 871 2.01 -46.74 -3.76
C PHE A 871 2.76 -47.09 -5.05
N ASP A 872 2.11 -46.87 -6.18
CA ASP A 872 2.65 -47.02 -7.52
C ASP A 872 2.99 -45.64 -8.12
N PRO A 873 4.28 -45.25 -8.18
CA PRO A 873 4.69 -43.97 -8.74
C PRO A 873 4.45 -43.86 -10.25
N GLU A 874 4.49 -44.98 -11.00
CA GLU A 874 4.22 -44.98 -12.44
C GLU A 874 2.73 -44.75 -12.74
N GLY A 875 1.88 -45.01 -11.74
CA GLY A 875 0.45 -44.74 -11.72
C GLY A 875 0.06 -43.27 -11.52
N VAL A 876 1.00 -42.33 -11.53
CA VAL A 876 0.76 -40.89 -11.32
C VAL A 876 1.18 -40.09 -12.56
N TYR A 877 0.37 -39.11 -12.98
CA TYR A 877 0.75 -38.18 -14.04
C TYR A 877 1.91 -37.28 -13.59
N PRO A 878 2.86 -36.93 -14.48
CA PRO A 878 3.96 -36.03 -14.16
C PRO A 878 3.49 -34.56 -14.17
N VAL A 879 2.50 -34.22 -13.33
CA VAL A 879 1.93 -32.88 -13.24
C VAL A 879 2.96 -31.90 -12.69
N VAL A 880 2.99 -30.67 -13.22
CA VAL A 880 3.77 -29.56 -12.68
C VAL A 880 3.31 -29.18 -11.27
N ASP A 881 4.27 -28.93 -10.38
CA ASP A 881 3.99 -28.42 -9.03
C ASP A 881 3.48 -26.98 -9.10
N ASP A 882 2.52 -26.64 -8.23
CA ASP A 882 1.91 -25.32 -8.08
C ASP A 882 1.54 -24.69 -9.42
N ALA A 883 0.69 -25.39 -10.17
CA ALA A 883 0.19 -24.92 -11.45
C ALA A 883 -0.39 -23.50 -11.32
N ASP A 884 -0.04 -22.66 -12.29
CA ASP A 884 -0.33 -21.23 -12.27
C ASP A 884 -0.64 -20.74 -13.68
N THR A 885 -1.90 -20.45 -13.91
CA THR A 885 -2.44 -20.07 -15.23
C THR A 885 -1.77 -18.81 -15.74
N PHE A 886 -1.52 -17.84 -14.85
CA PHE A 886 -0.92 -16.57 -15.21
C PHE A 886 0.59 -16.64 -15.51
N ARG A 887 1.25 -17.78 -15.24
CA ARG A 887 2.63 -18.04 -15.70
C ARG A 887 2.71 -18.64 -17.10
N LEU A 888 1.61 -19.18 -17.61
CA LEU A 888 1.56 -19.70 -18.98
C LEU A 888 1.53 -18.54 -19.98
N PRO A 889 2.20 -18.65 -21.15
CA PRO A 889 2.23 -17.58 -22.14
C PRO A 889 0.81 -17.15 -22.55
N ALA A 890 0.52 -15.86 -22.45
CA ALA A 890 -0.78 -15.31 -22.80
C ALA A 890 -1.18 -15.66 -24.24
N GLY A 891 -2.43 -16.07 -24.45
CA GLY A 891 -2.95 -16.47 -25.76
C GLY A 891 -2.46 -17.83 -26.28
N SER A 892 -1.63 -18.57 -25.53
CA SER A 892 -1.26 -19.94 -25.89
C SER A 892 -2.43 -20.93 -25.72
N ALA A 893 -2.35 -22.09 -26.39
CA ALA A 893 -3.33 -23.17 -26.19
C ALA A 893 -3.32 -23.67 -24.74
N MET A 894 -2.12 -23.81 -24.17
CA MET A 894 -1.90 -24.21 -22.78
C MET A 894 -2.62 -23.27 -21.80
N ARG A 895 -2.47 -21.97 -22.02
CA ARG A 895 -3.16 -20.94 -21.23
C ARG A 895 -4.68 -21.09 -21.29
N ARG A 896 -5.24 -21.26 -22.50
CA ARG A 896 -6.69 -21.45 -22.68
C ARG A 896 -7.23 -22.70 -21.98
N THR A 897 -6.51 -23.82 -22.06
CA THR A 897 -6.93 -25.07 -21.38
C THR A 897 -6.94 -24.87 -19.86
N SER A 898 -5.92 -24.20 -19.32
CA SER A 898 -5.87 -23.87 -17.89
C SER A 898 -6.99 -22.92 -17.48
N GLU A 899 -7.25 -21.87 -18.27
CA GLU A 899 -8.34 -20.91 -18.02
C GLU A 899 -9.73 -21.57 -18.02
N ALA A 900 -9.96 -22.59 -18.87
CA ALA A 900 -11.23 -23.33 -18.89
C ALA A 900 -11.46 -24.14 -17.59
N CYS A 901 -10.39 -24.65 -16.98
CA CYS A 901 -10.46 -25.31 -15.68
C CYS A 901 -10.76 -24.31 -14.56
N ASP A 902 -10.08 -23.16 -14.56
CA ASP A 902 -10.31 -22.05 -13.63
C ASP A 902 -11.72 -21.45 -13.75
N GLU A 903 -12.25 -21.37 -14.97
CA GLU A 903 -13.64 -20.95 -15.21
C GLU A 903 -14.63 -21.94 -14.59
N SER A 904 -14.37 -23.25 -14.71
CA SER A 904 -15.21 -24.27 -14.07
C SER A 904 -15.14 -24.20 -12.54
N TYR A 905 -13.95 -23.90 -11.97
CA TYR A 905 -13.82 -23.64 -10.54
C TYR A 905 -14.57 -22.37 -10.12
N THR A 906 -14.48 -21.30 -10.91
CA THR A 906 -15.23 -20.05 -10.68
C THR A 906 -16.74 -20.30 -10.68
N ASN A 907 -17.24 -21.12 -11.60
CA ASN A 907 -18.65 -21.51 -11.65
C ASN A 907 -19.07 -22.30 -10.42
N LEU A 908 -18.23 -23.22 -9.92
CA LEU A 908 -18.50 -23.92 -8.66
C LEU A 908 -18.58 -22.96 -7.48
N LEU A 909 -17.60 -22.05 -7.33
CA LEU A 909 -17.62 -21.06 -6.24
C LEU A 909 -18.87 -20.14 -6.32
N THR A 910 -19.30 -19.82 -7.53
CA THR A 910 -20.53 -19.07 -7.80
C THR A 910 -21.76 -19.83 -7.33
N ALA A 911 -21.87 -21.10 -7.71
CA ALA A 911 -22.98 -21.97 -7.32
C ALA A 911 -23.02 -22.19 -5.80
N LEU A 912 -21.87 -22.46 -5.16
CA LEU A 912 -21.77 -22.56 -3.70
C LEU A 912 -22.24 -21.28 -3.00
N ASN A 913 -21.82 -20.11 -3.50
CA ASN A 913 -22.27 -18.83 -2.94
C ASN A 913 -23.80 -18.65 -3.08
N ARG A 914 -24.42 -19.10 -4.17
CA ARG A 914 -25.88 -19.06 -4.34
C ARG A 914 -26.61 -20.04 -3.45
N LEU A 915 -26.16 -21.29 -3.45
CA LEU A 915 -26.68 -22.41 -2.67
C LEU A 915 -26.87 -22.01 -1.20
N PHE A 916 -25.80 -21.53 -0.58
CA PHE A 916 -25.82 -21.13 0.82
C PHE A 916 -26.43 -19.74 1.10
N ASN A 917 -26.90 -19.01 0.08
CA ASN A 917 -27.56 -17.71 0.25
C ASN A 917 -29.03 -17.71 -0.20
N GLY A 918 -29.70 -18.86 -0.12
CA GLY A 918 -31.16 -18.97 -0.28
C GLY A 918 -31.64 -19.78 -1.48
N HIS A 919 -30.75 -20.56 -2.09
CA HIS A 919 -31.09 -21.47 -3.19
C HIS A 919 -30.69 -22.93 -2.87
N PRO A 920 -31.15 -23.52 -1.74
CA PRO A 920 -30.78 -24.88 -1.34
C PRO A 920 -31.22 -25.96 -2.35
N ASP A 921 -32.17 -25.64 -3.22
CA ASP A 921 -32.65 -26.47 -4.32
C ASP A 921 -31.62 -26.63 -5.46
N GLU A 922 -30.62 -25.75 -5.56
CA GLU A 922 -29.51 -25.83 -6.54
C GLU A 922 -28.39 -26.81 -6.09
N PHE A 923 -28.63 -27.65 -5.08
CA PHE A 923 -27.62 -28.55 -4.51
C PHE A 923 -27.07 -29.56 -5.53
N ASP A 924 -27.95 -30.29 -6.22
CA ASP A 924 -27.56 -31.31 -7.19
C ASP A 924 -26.80 -30.71 -8.38
N ASP A 925 -27.21 -29.52 -8.83
CA ASP A 925 -26.51 -28.76 -9.88
C ASP A 925 -25.11 -28.35 -9.42
N THR A 926 -24.97 -27.93 -8.16
CA THR A 926 -23.68 -27.56 -7.55
C THR A 926 -22.75 -28.77 -7.46
N VAL A 927 -23.27 -29.94 -7.06
CA VAL A 927 -22.51 -31.20 -7.07
C VAL A 927 -22.10 -31.58 -8.51
N GLY A 928 -22.97 -31.36 -9.50
CA GLY A 928 -22.66 -31.53 -10.92
C GLY A 928 -21.43 -30.74 -11.37
N LEU A 929 -21.29 -29.49 -10.92
CA LEU A 929 -20.12 -28.65 -11.22
C LEU A 929 -18.81 -29.19 -10.63
N MET A 930 -18.85 -29.91 -9.51
CA MET A 930 -17.66 -30.57 -8.95
C MET A 930 -17.11 -31.64 -9.91
N TYR A 931 -17.98 -32.43 -10.53
CA TYR A 931 -17.57 -33.40 -11.57
C TYR A 931 -17.02 -32.71 -12.82
N GLN A 932 -17.58 -31.55 -13.19
CA GLN A 932 -17.07 -30.77 -14.32
C GLN A 932 -15.61 -30.35 -14.11
N ILE A 933 -15.22 -29.95 -12.89
CA ILE A 933 -13.82 -29.61 -12.58
C ILE A 933 -12.92 -30.82 -12.81
N GLN A 934 -13.32 -32.01 -12.37
CA GLN A 934 -12.55 -33.23 -12.61
C GLN A 934 -12.37 -33.52 -14.11
N LEU A 935 -13.42 -33.32 -14.91
CA LEU A 935 -13.35 -33.49 -16.36
C LEU A 935 -12.37 -32.49 -17.00
N GLN A 936 -12.44 -31.22 -16.61
CA GLN A 936 -11.52 -30.19 -17.10
C GLN A 936 -10.08 -30.48 -16.67
N ALA A 937 -9.85 -30.90 -15.42
CA ALA A 937 -8.53 -31.25 -14.92
C ALA A 937 -7.87 -32.36 -15.75
N LYS A 938 -8.63 -33.36 -16.22
CA LYS A 938 -8.11 -34.41 -17.10
C LYS A 938 -7.57 -33.87 -18.43
N THR A 939 -8.19 -32.83 -18.99
CA THR A 939 -7.72 -32.23 -20.25
C THR A 939 -6.36 -31.53 -20.12
N LEU A 940 -5.99 -31.12 -18.90
CA LEU A 940 -4.69 -30.52 -18.61
C LEU A 940 -3.56 -31.53 -18.70
N TYR A 941 -3.82 -32.80 -18.39
CA TYR A 941 -2.81 -33.86 -18.41
C TYR A 941 -2.40 -34.30 -19.82
N ASP A 942 -3.21 -33.95 -20.84
CA ASP A 942 -2.85 -34.13 -22.25
C ASP A 942 -2.03 -32.94 -22.80
N THR A 943 -1.81 -31.90 -21.99
CA THR A 943 -1.12 -30.68 -22.37
C THR A 943 0.29 -30.64 -21.75
N PRO A 944 1.38 -30.68 -22.55
CA PRO A 944 2.75 -30.58 -22.03
C PRO A 944 3.00 -29.26 -21.31
N ALA A 945 3.79 -29.25 -20.23
CA ALA A 945 4.19 -28.04 -19.52
C ALA A 945 5.37 -27.32 -20.22
N PRO A 946 5.53 -26.00 -20.06
CA PRO A 946 6.52 -25.23 -20.83
C PRO A 946 7.97 -25.37 -20.31
N THR A 947 8.14 -25.66 -19.03
CA THR A 947 9.44 -25.57 -18.32
C THR A 947 10.09 -26.91 -18.04
N GLU A 948 9.37 -28.02 -18.21
CA GLU A 948 9.83 -29.38 -17.92
C GLU A 948 9.40 -30.31 -19.06
N SER A 949 10.36 -30.86 -19.82
CA SER A 949 10.10 -31.56 -21.08
C SER A 949 9.23 -32.82 -20.96
N THR A 950 9.06 -33.34 -19.75
CA THR A 950 8.26 -34.53 -19.44
C THR A 950 7.04 -34.24 -18.57
N ALA A 951 6.86 -33.00 -18.13
CA ALA A 951 5.75 -32.64 -17.25
C ALA A 951 4.51 -32.20 -18.05
N VAL A 952 3.35 -32.29 -17.41
CA VAL A 952 2.04 -31.88 -17.95
C VAL A 952 1.42 -30.80 -17.06
N LEU A 953 0.43 -30.08 -17.59
CA LEU A 953 -0.28 -29.07 -16.81
C LEU A 953 -1.11 -29.69 -15.67
N GLY A 954 -1.38 -28.89 -14.65
CA GLY A 954 -2.28 -29.23 -13.55
C GLY A 954 -3.32 -28.14 -13.31
N PRO A 955 -4.39 -28.43 -12.57
CA PRO A 955 -5.39 -27.43 -12.21
C PRO A 955 -4.78 -26.38 -11.28
N ALA A 956 -4.90 -25.10 -11.64
CA ALA A 956 -4.40 -23.98 -10.83
C ALA A 956 -5.40 -23.54 -9.74
N PHE A 957 -6.70 -23.86 -9.93
CA PHE A 957 -7.79 -23.44 -9.06
C PHE A 957 -7.79 -21.92 -8.83
N GLN A 958 -7.45 -21.16 -9.87
CA GLN A 958 -7.50 -19.70 -9.82
C GLN A 958 -8.90 -19.24 -10.23
N SER A 959 -9.31 -18.10 -9.70
CA SER A 959 -10.59 -17.50 -10.06
C SER A 959 -10.45 -15.98 -10.02
N PRO A 960 -10.92 -15.23 -11.04
CA PRO A 960 -11.03 -13.78 -10.96
C PRO A 960 -12.08 -13.34 -9.93
N GLY A 961 -12.78 -14.29 -9.31
CA GLY A 961 -13.80 -14.11 -8.32
C GLY A 961 -15.10 -13.50 -8.84
N LEU A 962 -16.12 -13.55 -8.00
CA LEU A 962 -17.41 -12.90 -8.18
C LEU A 962 -17.27 -11.40 -7.95
N ARG A 963 -17.68 -10.60 -8.93
CA ARG A 963 -18.02 -9.19 -8.70
C ARG A 963 -19.40 -9.12 -8.05
N LEU A 964 -19.43 -9.31 -6.73
CA LEU A 964 -20.66 -9.26 -5.90
C LEU A 964 -21.13 -7.83 -5.62
#